data_AF-A0A023F6G0-F1
#
_entry.id   AF-A0A023F6G0-F1
#
_cell.length_a   1.000
_cell.length_b   1.000
_cell.length_c   1.000
_cell.angle_alpha   90.00
_cell.angle_beta   90.00
_cell.angle_gamma   90.00
#
_symmetry.space_group_name_H-M   'P 1'
#
loop_
_entity.id
_entity.type
_entity.pdbx_description
1 polymer ?
#
loop_
_entity_poly.entity_id
_entity_poly.type
_entity_poly.pdbx_seq_one_letter_code
_entity_poly.pdbx_strand_id
1 'polypeptide(L)'
;DFISNECFKFLPPNWTHFLLNLFNKIWNSENLPRSWAQIRLKLVYKKGDPMDPLNYRGIAIFNCIAKLFTSIIYNRLSRWVEDLEIIPEEQMGFRSGRGCTDCIFSLAAAVNIQLRLTKRKVFAVFVDLKRAFDSVPHDKLWRKLHNMGISGKILRIMKILYDNADFIISQDGQTSKKISVTEGVLQGEVLSPLFFSLFIADMISFFKERGAKGINLMNDRDLLMLKYADDVVILASTWQETQNILHIMKQYCNNNSLNVNVKKTKILIFSKGGRPAKSKGFKYDTSTIEVVNTFNYLGIPFCSSGKFRQAAISLLNKGVAGRSAVISILKASKSDTWATKCRLYDSIAESILLYLSEVWGCSYSNVIERGQLAFFKSVLALPRNTPDAYVRMETGRIHMQHKVYERMLKWWMKLLAMEEHRIPKLCYLRLRELVDVPSIPYNWALELRNYLTVTGAQNLWYDQNLISLKKTYKEITYAFKLNLISKDINFVLNSTFNPHYRLLSNFGYDTIYSSLNCSIDKLRVLAQLRMASNKVTRVIIGAERFQFNASDDCKICHSSDKDTLTHFLICCSALDHLRSKFINKYLPLLKHENCIIEALLSDINQNKLNDIYFFVRKSLNCRQAILNKYTTSLVVGREGKLAK
;
A
#
# COMPACT_ATOMS: atom_id res chain seq x y z
N ASP A 1 16.65 20.78 24.39
CA ASP A 1 15.99 22.10 24.51
C ASP A 1 14.46 22.04 24.42
N PHE A 2 13.82 20.94 23.96
CA PHE A 2 12.35 20.82 23.82
C PHE A 2 11.71 21.86 22.88
N ILE A 3 12.52 22.63 22.16
CA ILE A 3 12.03 23.62 21.21
C ILE A 3 11.59 22.88 19.95
N SER A 4 10.32 23.05 19.58
CA SER A 4 9.76 22.41 18.40
C SER A 4 10.24 23.10 17.11
N ASN A 5 10.20 22.38 15.99
CA ASN A 5 10.49 22.96 14.67
C ASN A 5 9.53 24.12 14.32
N GLU A 6 8.29 24.09 14.81
CA GLU A 6 7.33 25.16 14.58
C GLU A 6 7.76 26.47 15.22
N CYS A 7 8.35 26.43 16.43
CA CYS A 7 8.88 27.63 17.07
C CYS A 7 9.88 28.37 16.18
N PHE A 8 10.77 27.63 15.50
CA PHE A 8 11.77 28.23 14.60
C PHE A 8 11.16 28.86 13.35
N LYS A 9 10.01 28.34 12.86
CA LYS A 9 9.32 28.92 11.69
C LYS A 9 8.65 30.26 12.00
N PHE A 10 8.25 30.48 13.25
CA PHE A 10 7.62 31.74 13.68
C PHE A 10 8.62 32.79 14.19
N LEU A 11 9.93 32.51 14.14
CA LEU A 11 10.94 33.48 14.55
C LEU A 11 11.02 34.65 13.55
N PRO A 12 11.21 35.90 14.04
CA PRO A 12 11.46 37.06 13.19
C PRO A 12 12.65 36.86 12.22
N PRO A 13 12.66 37.50 11.04
CA PRO A 13 13.72 37.34 10.04
C PRO A 13 15.15 37.54 10.56
N ASN A 14 15.34 38.42 11.56
CA ASN A 14 16.62 38.70 12.20
C ASN A 14 17.28 37.45 12.81
N TRP A 15 16.48 36.45 13.24
CA TRP A 15 17.00 35.19 13.76
C TRP A 15 17.76 34.37 12.72
N THR A 16 17.42 34.53 11.44
CA THR A 16 18.17 33.89 10.35
C THR A 16 19.61 34.40 10.32
N HIS A 17 19.82 35.71 10.49
CA HIS A 17 21.16 36.29 10.57
C HIS A 17 21.91 35.82 11.81
N PHE A 18 21.23 35.70 12.96
CA PHE A 18 21.84 35.16 14.17
C PHE A 18 22.29 33.70 13.99
N LEU A 19 21.42 32.84 13.43
CA LEU A 19 21.75 31.44 13.15
C LEU A 19 22.88 31.32 12.11
N LEU A 20 22.87 32.16 11.08
CA LEU A 20 23.95 32.21 10.09
C LEU A 20 25.29 32.56 10.75
N ASN A 21 25.32 33.59 11.59
CA ASN A 21 26.53 33.99 12.32
C ASN A 21 27.00 32.88 13.27
N LEU A 22 26.07 32.23 13.98
CA LEU A 22 26.37 31.07 14.83
C LEU A 22 26.99 29.93 14.02
N PHE A 23 26.39 29.57 12.88
CA PHE A 23 26.87 28.48 12.02
C PHE A 23 28.22 28.80 11.40
N ASN A 24 28.44 30.04 10.96
CA ASN A 24 29.74 30.48 10.46
C ASN A 24 30.80 30.45 11.56
N LYS A 25 30.46 30.86 12.78
CA LYS A 25 31.36 30.76 13.93
C LYS A 25 31.74 29.31 14.21
N ILE A 26 30.76 28.41 14.28
CA ILE A 26 30.97 26.95 14.47
C ILE A 26 31.83 26.38 13.34
N TRP A 27 31.56 26.75 12.09
CA TRP A 27 32.32 26.31 10.92
C TRP A 27 33.78 26.79 10.96
N ASN A 28 34.01 28.00 11.45
CA ASN A 28 35.35 28.59 11.53
C ASN A 28 36.15 28.05 12.73
N SER A 29 35.52 27.94 13.89
CA SER A 29 36.16 27.45 15.13
C SER A 29 36.18 25.93 15.25
N GLU A 30 35.42 25.22 14.42
CA GLU A 30 35.25 23.76 14.46
C GLU A 30 34.81 23.24 15.83
N ASN A 31 34.03 24.04 16.55
CA ASN A 31 33.61 23.72 17.91
C ASN A 31 32.08 23.75 18.01
N LEU A 32 31.51 22.66 18.51
CA LEU A 32 30.07 22.47 18.62
C LEU A 32 29.63 22.65 20.08
N PRO A 33 28.45 23.23 20.33
CA PRO A 33 27.87 23.20 21.67
C PRO A 33 27.69 21.75 22.14
N ARG A 34 28.22 21.39 23.32
CA ARG A 34 28.09 20.03 23.88
C ARG A 34 26.65 19.55 23.99
N SER A 35 25.70 20.47 24.16
CA SER A 35 24.26 20.19 24.19
C SER A 35 23.72 19.62 22.88
N TRP A 36 24.40 19.83 21.74
CA TRP A 36 23.99 19.28 20.44
C TRP A 36 24.27 17.79 20.31
N ALA A 37 25.24 17.28 21.06
CA ALA A 37 25.60 15.87 21.09
C ALA A 37 24.74 15.06 22.10
N GLN A 38 23.86 15.71 22.85
CA GLN A 38 22.94 15.04 23.78
C GLN A 38 21.69 14.57 23.02
N ILE A 39 21.48 13.27 22.99
CA ILE A 39 20.44 12.62 22.20
C ILE A 39 19.41 12.00 23.13
N ARG A 40 18.14 12.32 22.92
CA ARG A 40 17.06 11.71 23.71
C ARG A 40 16.52 10.49 23.01
N LEU A 41 16.56 9.34 23.67
CA LEU A 41 16.07 8.09 23.13
C LEU A 41 14.68 7.80 23.70
N LYS A 42 13.67 7.75 22.84
CA LYS A 42 12.32 7.30 23.21
C LYS A 42 12.13 5.85 22.76
N LEU A 43 11.72 4.97 23.66
CA LEU A 43 11.52 3.56 23.34
C LEU A 43 10.09 3.33 22.83
N VAL A 44 9.96 2.72 21.66
CA VAL A 44 8.68 2.34 21.07
C VAL A 44 8.60 0.82 21.01
N TYR A 45 7.64 0.25 21.73
CA TYR A 45 7.43 -1.18 21.74
C TYR A 45 7.07 -1.70 20.34
N LYS A 46 7.74 -2.78 19.89
CA LYS A 46 7.54 -3.36 18.55
C LYS A 46 6.63 -4.58 18.58
N LYS A 47 7.05 -5.66 19.26
CA LYS A 47 6.33 -6.95 19.42
C LYS A 47 7.15 -7.89 20.30
N GLY A 48 6.51 -8.93 20.85
CA GLY A 48 7.19 -10.00 21.60
C GLY A 48 6.87 -9.91 23.09
N ASP A 49 7.88 -10.15 23.92
CA ASP A 49 7.80 -9.93 25.35
C ASP A 49 8.07 -8.45 25.65
N PRO A 50 7.14 -7.71 26.29
CA PRO A 50 7.37 -6.33 26.73
C PRO A 50 8.49 -6.17 27.76
N MET A 51 8.97 -7.24 28.40
CA MET A 51 10.07 -7.19 29.36
C MET A 51 11.45 -7.32 28.71
N ASP A 52 11.53 -7.73 27.44
CA ASP A 52 12.80 -7.80 26.70
C ASP A 52 13.11 -6.45 26.01
N PRO A 53 14.19 -5.73 26.39
CA PRO A 53 14.56 -4.47 25.77
C PRO A 53 14.79 -4.56 24.25
N LEU A 54 15.17 -5.73 23.73
CA LEU A 54 15.37 -5.95 22.29
C LEU A 54 14.07 -5.85 21.49
N ASN A 55 12.92 -5.95 22.16
CA ASN A 55 11.59 -5.79 21.56
C ASN A 55 11.15 -4.33 21.45
N TYR A 56 11.98 -3.38 21.92
CA TYR A 56 11.75 -1.95 21.75
C TYR A 56 12.64 -1.38 20.64
N ARG A 57 12.08 -0.43 19.89
CA ARG A 57 12.82 0.40 18.94
C ARG A 57 13.10 1.75 19.58
N GLY A 58 14.38 2.07 19.76
CA GLY A 58 14.80 3.42 20.14
C GLY A 58 14.57 4.40 18.99
N ILE A 59 13.90 5.52 19.28
CA ILE A 59 13.78 6.67 18.40
C ILE A 59 14.62 7.79 19.02
N ALA A 60 15.73 8.11 18.37
CA ALA A 60 16.63 9.14 18.83
C ALA A 60 16.19 10.53 18.32
N ILE A 61 16.07 11.46 19.27
CA ILE A 61 15.62 12.83 19.07
C ILE A 61 16.80 13.75 19.30
N PHE A 62 17.29 14.32 18.20
CA PHE A 62 18.38 15.30 18.16
C PHE A 62 17.90 16.74 18.37
N ASN A 63 18.82 17.59 18.78
CA ASN A 63 18.64 19.03 18.83
C ASN A 63 18.26 19.60 17.43
N CYS A 64 17.23 20.46 17.38
CA CYS A 64 16.72 21.03 16.13
C CYS A 64 17.72 21.95 15.43
N ILE A 65 18.47 22.77 16.18
CA ILE A 65 19.49 23.67 15.63
C ILE A 65 20.67 22.86 15.08
N ALA A 66 21.06 21.80 15.79
CA ALA A 66 22.10 20.87 15.30
C ALA A 66 21.69 20.24 13.97
N LYS A 67 20.44 19.77 13.85
CA LYS A 67 19.88 19.23 12.60
C LYS A 67 19.85 20.26 11.47
N LEU A 68 19.54 21.52 11.77
CA LEU A 68 19.55 22.58 10.77
C LEU A 68 20.98 22.80 10.24
N PHE A 69 21.97 22.85 11.13
CA PHE A 69 23.38 22.96 10.75
C PHE A 69 23.86 21.75 9.93
N THR A 70 23.60 20.53 10.40
CA THR A 70 24.02 19.31 9.67
C THR A 70 23.26 19.12 8.36
N SER A 71 22.04 19.64 8.23
CA SER A 71 21.31 19.68 6.96
C SER A 71 22.01 20.55 5.90
N ILE A 72 22.60 21.68 6.29
CA ILE A 72 23.39 22.51 5.37
C ILE A 72 24.61 21.74 4.88
N ILE A 73 25.30 21.04 5.79
CA ILE A 73 26.45 20.19 5.44
C ILE A 73 26.02 19.03 4.55
N TYR A 74 24.90 18.36 4.88
CA TYR A 74 24.31 17.29 4.07
C TYR A 74 24.04 17.75 2.64
N ASN A 75 23.44 18.92 2.45
CA ASN A 75 23.15 19.43 1.11
C ASN A 75 24.42 19.66 0.28
N ARG A 76 25.51 20.13 0.91
CA ARG A 76 26.81 20.30 0.23
C ARG A 76 27.45 18.96 -0.10
N LEU A 77 27.50 18.05 0.87
CA LEU A 77 28.13 16.75 0.73
C LEU A 77 27.35 15.86 -0.25
N SER A 78 26.02 15.88 -0.20
CA SER A 78 25.17 15.09 -1.09
C SER A 78 25.33 15.50 -2.55
N ARG A 79 25.52 16.80 -2.84
CA ARG A 79 25.81 17.25 -4.21
C ARG A 79 27.15 16.68 -4.68
N TRP A 80 28.20 16.87 -3.90
CA TRP A 80 29.52 16.32 -4.19
C TRP A 80 29.51 14.79 -4.40
N VAL A 81 28.78 14.05 -3.56
CA VAL A 81 28.64 12.59 -3.68
C VAL A 81 27.96 12.17 -4.99
N GLU A 82 26.92 12.89 -5.42
CA GLU A 82 26.22 12.58 -6.67
C GLU A 82 27.01 13.06 -7.89
N ASP A 83 27.60 14.25 -7.86
CA ASP A 83 28.38 14.84 -8.96
C ASP A 83 29.63 14.00 -9.31
N LEU A 84 30.28 13.39 -8.30
CA LEU A 84 31.42 12.50 -8.48
C LEU A 84 31.05 11.01 -8.51
N GLU A 85 29.76 10.68 -8.50
CA GLU A 85 29.24 9.31 -8.52
C GLU A 85 29.87 8.37 -7.47
N ILE A 86 30.21 8.90 -6.29
CA ILE A 86 30.93 8.15 -5.23
C ILE A 86 30.14 6.93 -4.76
N ILE A 87 28.81 7.06 -4.69
CA ILE A 87 27.93 5.96 -4.30
C ILE A 87 27.44 5.23 -5.55
N PRO A 88 27.68 3.90 -5.66
CA PRO A 88 27.27 3.12 -6.82
C PRO A 88 25.74 3.09 -6.99
N GLU A 89 25.28 2.97 -8.24
CA GLU A 89 23.86 3.01 -8.63
C GLU A 89 23.01 1.91 -7.97
N GLU A 90 23.62 0.75 -7.66
CA GLU A 90 23.00 -0.34 -6.94
C GLU A 90 22.59 0.03 -5.50
N GLN A 91 23.16 1.09 -4.92
CA GLN A 91 22.71 1.67 -3.65
C GLN A 91 21.61 2.69 -3.91
N MET A 92 20.38 2.34 -3.55
CA MET A 92 19.19 3.15 -3.76
C MET A 92 18.63 3.75 -2.46
N GLY A 93 19.00 3.21 -1.30
CA GLY A 93 18.54 3.73 0.00
C GLY A 93 19.15 5.09 0.35
N PHE A 94 18.31 5.98 0.90
CA PHE A 94 18.67 7.35 1.31
C PHE A 94 19.28 8.24 0.22
N ARG A 95 19.03 7.93 -1.05
CA ARG A 95 19.48 8.74 -2.19
C ARG A 95 18.32 9.43 -2.87
N SER A 96 18.56 10.64 -3.33
CA SER A 96 17.57 11.39 -4.10
C SER A 96 17.24 10.69 -5.41
N GLY A 97 15.97 10.75 -5.84
CA GLY A 97 15.49 10.17 -7.10
C GLY A 97 15.43 8.63 -7.14
N ARG A 98 15.80 7.93 -6.06
CA ARG A 98 15.83 6.47 -5.93
C ARG A 98 14.87 6.05 -4.81
N GLY A 99 13.99 5.09 -5.07
CA GLY A 99 13.01 4.62 -4.09
C GLY A 99 12.80 3.10 -4.13
N CYS A 100 11.89 2.61 -3.30
CA CYS A 100 11.57 1.18 -3.26
C CYS A 100 11.08 0.65 -4.62
N THR A 101 10.36 1.47 -5.40
CA THR A 101 9.90 1.11 -6.76
C THR A 101 11.08 0.74 -7.66
N ASP A 102 12.17 1.51 -7.62
CA ASP A 102 13.39 1.26 -8.40
C ASP A 102 13.98 -0.12 -8.02
N CYS A 103 14.19 -0.40 -6.73
CA CYS A 103 14.73 -1.70 -6.28
C CYS A 103 13.83 -2.88 -6.68
N ILE A 104 12.53 -2.77 -6.42
CA ILE A 104 11.57 -3.85 -6.63
C ILE A 104 11.39 -4.13 -8.12
N PHE A 105 11.33 -3.08 -8.94
CA PHE A 105 11.30 -3.20 -10.39
C PHE A 105 12.57 -3.85 -10.93
N SER A 106 13.75 -3.38 -10.50
CA SER A 106 15.04 -3.93 -10.95
C SER A 106 15.21 -5.40 -10.58
N LEU A 107 14.88 -5.79 -9.35
CA LEU A 107 14.92 -7.19 -8.91
C LEU A 107 13.95 -8.05 -9.73
N ALA A 108 12.70 -7.60 -9.87
CA ALA A 108 11.68 -8.30 -10.62
C ALA A 108 12.08 -8.52 -12.08
N ALA A 109 12.60 -7.48 -12.73
CA ALA A 109 13.05 -7.51 -14.11
C ALA A 109 14.25 -8.47 -14.26
N ALA A 110 15.28 -8.35 -13.43
CA ALA A 110 16.47 -9.21 -13.50
C ALA A 110 16.10 -10.70 -13.36
N VAL A 111 15.21 -11.03 -12.41
CA VAL A 111 14.69 -12.39 -12.24
C VAL A 111 13.96 -12.85 -13.50
N ASN A 112 13.02 -12.06 -14.02
CA ASN A 112 12.21 -12.45 -15.18
C ASN A 112 13.03 -12.55 -16.48
N ILE A 113 14.03 -11.67 -16.66
CA ILE A 113 14.99 -11.72 -17.75
C ILE A 113 15.75 -13.06 -17.69
N GLN A 114 16.30 -13.44 -16.54
CA GLN A 114 17.06 -14.69 -16.45
C GLN A 114 16.17 -15.93 -16.59
N LEU A 115 14.99 -15.92 -15.98
CA LEU A 115 14.05 -17.04 -16.04
C LEU A 115 13.54 -17.31 -17.46
N ARG A 116 13.60 -16.34 -18.38
CA ARG A 116 13.31 -16.56 -19.82
C ARG A 116 14.05 -17.78 -20.39
N LEU A 117 15.31 -17.97 -19.98
CA LEU A 117 16.17 -19.03 -20.48
C LEU A 117 15.83 -20.40 -19.86
N THR A 118 15.91 -21.44 -20.69
CA THR A 118 15.57 -22.81 -20.29
C THR A 118 16.52 -23.33 -19.20
N LYS A 119 15.96 -23.98 -18.16
CA LYS A 119 16.69 -24.58 -17.02
C LYS A 119 17.57 -23.59 -16.22
N ARG A 120 17.43 -22.27 -16.40
CA ARG A 120 18.12 -21.27 -15.58
C ARG A 120 17.39 -21.03 -14.26
N LYS A 121 18.17 -20.61 -13.26
CA LYS A 121 17.71 -20.22 -11.93
C LYS A 121 18.34 -18.88 -11.57
N VAL A 122 17.71 -18.18 -10.63
CA VAL A 122 18.33 -17.03 -9.95
C VAL A 122 18.32 -17.33 -8.46
N PHE A 123 19.48 -17.21 -7.83
CA PHE A 123 19.62 -17.28 -6.39
C PHE A 123 19.69 -15.85 -5.87
N ALA A 124 18.71 -15.46 -5.05
CA ALA A 124 18.71 -14.19 -4.36
C ALA A 124 19.02 -14.40 -2.89
N VAL A 125 20.16 -13.90 -2.45
CA VAL A 125 20.58 -13.90 -1.05
C VAL A 125 20.13 -12.60 -0.41
N PHE A 126 19.08 -12.65 0.40
CA PHE A 126 18.60 -11.51 1.18
C PHE A 126 19.35 -11.47 2.50
N VAL A 127 20.27 -10.52 2.64
CA VAL A 127 21.14 -10.38 3.80
C VAL A 127 20.53 -9.39 4.79
N ASP A 128 20.37 -9.85 6.04
CA ASP A 128 20.02 -8.99 7.19
C ASP A 128 21.29 -8.73 8.00
N LEU A 129 21.74 -7.48 8.06
CA LEU A 129 22.86 -7.07 8.90
C LEU A 129 22.36 -6.81 10.33
N LYS A 130 22.96 -7.48 11.32
CA LYS A 130 22.60 -7.35 12.73
C LYS A 130 22.92 -5.94 13.20
N ARG A 131 21.89 -5.15 13.53
CA ARG A 131 22.01 -3.78 14.03
C ARG A 131 22.97 -2.93 13.17
N ALA A 132 22.77 -2.97 11.84
CA ALA A 132 23.71 -2.39 10.88
C ALA A 132 24.13 -0.95 11.20
N PHE A 133 23.16 -0.09 11.52
CA PHE A 133 23.41 1.30 11.89
C PHE A 133 24.17 1.43 13.20
N ASP A 134 23.85 0.61 14.20
CA ASP A 134 24.44 0.70 15.54
C ASP A 134 25.83 0.05 15.61
N SER A 135 26.21 -0.75 14.62
CA SER A 135 27.44 -1.57 14.68
C SER A 135 28.62 -0.97 13.91
N VAL A 136 28.47 0.21 13.31
CA VAL A 136 29.52 0.85 12.50
C VAL A 136 30.62 1.39 13.43
N PRO A 137 31.88 0.89 13.34
CA PRO A 137 32.96 1.46 14.14
C PRO A 137 33.32 2.86 13.64
N HIS A 138 33.40 3.82 14.56
CA HIS A 138 33.67 5.23 14.21
C HIS A 138 35.04 5.39 13.54
N ASP A 139 36.08 4.71 14.04
CA ASP A 139 37.43 4.75 13.47
C ASP A 139 37.47 4.29 12.00
N LYS A 140 36.73 3.22 11.67
CA LYS A 140 36.62 2.70 10.30
C LYS A 140 35.80 3.63 9.42
N LEU A 141 34.69 4.17 9.95
CA LEU A 141 33.87 5.15 9.24
C LEU A 141 34.71 6.35 8.82
N TRP A 142 35.42 6.97 9.76
CA TRP A 142 36.22 8.17 9.49
C TRP A 142 37.34 7.89 8.49
N ARG A 143 38.01 6.74 8.58
CA ARG A 143 39.04 6.33 7.61
C ARG A 143 38.46 6.16 6.21
N LYS A 144 37.32 5.48 6.06
CA LYS A 144 36.67 5.32 4.75
C LYS A 144 36.27 6.66 4.14
N LEU A 145 35.62 7.53 4.91
CA LEU A 145 35.20 8.85 4.43
C LEU A 145 36.41 9.70 4.02
N HIS A 146 37.49 9.68 4.80
CA HIS A 146 38.73 10.36 4.47
C HIS A 146 39.34 9.83 3.15
N ASN A 147 39.40 8.50 2.98
CA ASN A 147 39.94 7.88 1.77
C ASN A 147 39.09 8.16 0.52
N MET A 148 37.79 8.44 0.67
CA MET A 148 36.91 8.88 -0.42
C MET A 148 37.12 10.35 -0.80
N GLY A 149 37.95 11.10 -0.06
CA GLY A 149 38.23 12.52 -0.32
C GLY A 149 37.37 13.49 0.50
N ILE A 150 36.55 13.00 1.43
CA ILE A 150 35.81 13.88 2.35
C ILE A 150 36.82 14.42 3.37
N SER A 151 37.16 15.70 3.27
CA SER A 151 38.31 16.26 3.99
C SER A 151 37.97 17.39 4.96
N GLY A 152 38.97 17.69 5.79
CA GLY A 152 39.08 18.92 6.57
C GLY A 152 38.04 19.10 7.66
N LYS A 153 37.28 20.19 7.56
CA LYS A 153 36.39 20.68 8.62
C LYS A 153 35.19 19.77 8.87
N ILE A 154 34.61 19.20 7.81
CA ILE A 154 33.42 18.36 7.91
C ILE A 154 33.72 17.14 8.78
N LEU A 155 34.82 16.43 8.52
CA LEU A 155 35.20 15.28 9.32
C LEU A 155 35.49 15.65 10.77
N ARG A 156 36.20 16.76 11.03
CA ARG A 156 36.52 17.18 12.41
C ARG A 156 35.28 17.56 13.20
N ILE A 157 34.38 18.35 12.61
CA ILE A 157 33.09 18.72 13.20
C ILE A 157 32.27 17.46 13.50
N MET A 158 32.18 16.52 12.56
CA MET A 158 31.38 15.30 12.75
C MET A 158 32.01 14.33 13.75
N LYS A 159 33.34 14.23 13.80
CA LYS A 159 34.07 13.51 14.86
C LYS A 159 33.72 14.08 16.23
N ILE A 160 33.83 15.40 16.41
CA ILE A 160 33.47 16.06 17.68
C ILE A 160 32.01 15.77 18.06
N LEU A 161 31.09 15.77 17.10
CA LEU A 161 29.68 15.45 17.38
C LEU A 161 29.51 14.01 17.87
N TYR A 162 30.19 13.05 17.23
CA TYR A 162 30.10 11.61 17.56
C TYR A 162 30.83 11.27 18.86
N ASP A 163 32.04 11.81 19.07
CA ASP A 163 32.86 11.55 20.25
C ASP A 163 32.21 12.09 21.54
N ASN A 164 31.40 13.14 21.42
CA ASN A 164 30.63 13.71 22.54
C ASN A 164 29.18 13.19 22.62
N ALA A 165 28.80 12.22 21.78
CA ALA A 165 27.42 11.77 21.70
C ALA A 165 27.02 10.93 22.92
N ASP A 166 25.96 11.36 23.60
CA ASP A 166 25.38 10.66 24.75
C ASP A 166 23.89 10.42 24.53
N PHE A 167 23.41 9.21 24.80
CA PHE A 167 21.98 8.89 24.90
C PHE A 167 21.45 9.15 26.31
N ILE A 168 20.25 9.71 26.37
CA ILE A 168 19.42 9.81 27.57
C ILE A 168 18.07 9.15 27.22
N ILE A 169 17.75 8.03 27.86
CA ILE A 169 16.48 7.35 27.66
C ILE A 169 15.40 8.17 28.37
N SER A 170 14.34 8.53 27.66
CA SER A 170 13.20 9.27 28.24
C SER A 170 11.90 8.52 28.00
N GLN A 171 11.27 8.12 29.09
CA GLN A 171 10.03 7.34 29.11
C GLN A 171 9.13 7.87 30.24
N ASP A 172 7.85 8.14 29.92
CA ASP A 172 6.82 8.53 30.88
C ASP A 172 7.23 9.65 31.87
N GLY A 173 7.95 10.65 31.35
CA GLY A 173 8.42 11.81 32.12
C GLY A 173 9.71 11.59 32.93
N GLN A 174 10.23 10.36 32.97
CA GLN A 174 11.50 10.03 33.63
C GLN A 174 12.66 9.98 32.63
N THR A 175 13.88 10.16 33.13
CA THR A 175 15.12 10.11 32.33
C THR A 175 16.19 9.22 32.95
N SER A 176 16.89 8.44 32.13
CA SER A 176 18.04 7.64 32.58
C SER A 176 19.29 8.49 32.83
N LYS A 177 20.33 7.84 33.38
CA LYS A 177 21.71 8.36 33.30
C LYS A 177 22.15 8.47 31.83
N LYS A 178 23.16 9.30 31.58
CA LYS A 178 23.80 9.43 30.26
C LYS A 178 24.52 8.14 29.90
N ILE A 179 24.36 7.70 28.66
CA ILE A 179 25.01 6.51 28.10
C ILE A 179 25.79 6.97 26.87
N SER A 180 27.11 6.91 26.92
CA SER A 180 27.95 7.36 25.81
C SER A 180 27.86 6.41 24.60
N VAL A 181 27.86 7.00 23.41
CA VAL A 181 27.75 6.26 22.14
C VAL A 181 29.13 5.89 21.64
N THR A 182 29.49 4.61 21.73
CA THR A 182 30.82 4.10 21.34
C THR A 182 30.89 3.56 19.92
N GLU A 183 29.74 3.18 19.35
CA GLU A 183 29.64 2.59 18.03
C GLU A 183 28.33 3.02 17.34
N GLY A 184 28.34 2.93 16.02
CA GLY A 184 27.19 3.18 15.19
C GLY A 184 27.06 4.60 14.70
N VAL A 185 26.29 4.76 13.62
CA VAL A 185 25.85 6.07 13.16
C VAL A 185 24.67 6.56 14.01
N LEU A 186 24.60 7.88 14.16
CA LEU A 186 23.66 8.55 15.05
C LEU A 186 22.24 8.54 14.46
N GLN A 187 21.44 7.51 14.78
CA GLN A 187 20.09 7.36 14.24
C GLN A 187 19.22 8.59 14.51
N GLY A 188 18.65 9.21 13.48
CA GLY A 188 17.83 10.42 13.62
C GLY A 188 18.60 11.73 13.44
N GLU A 189 19.93 11.68 13.28
CA GLU A 189 20.76 12.75 12.72
C GLU A 189 20.66 12.74 11.18
N VAL A 190 20.84 13.90 10.54
CA VAL A 190 20.59 14.13 9.10
C VAL A 190 21.66 13.53 8.19
N LEU A 191 22.94 13.60 8.57
CA LEU A 191 24.08 13.06 7.80
C LEU A 191 24.27 11.55 8.00
N SER A 192 23.83 10.99 9.13
CA SER A 192 24.04 9.59 9.49
C SER A 192 23.61 8.57 8.43
N PRO A 193 22.45 8.71 7.74
CA PRO A 193 22.10 7.82 6.64
C PRO A 193 23.07 7.91 5.45
N LEU A 194 23.58 9.09 5.12
CA LEU A 194 24.56 9.29 4.04
C LEU A 194 25.90 8.65 4.42
N PHE A 195 26.35 8.83 5.66
CA PHE A 195 27.56 8.20 6.18
C PHE A 195 27.47 6.68 6.16
N PHE A 196 26.33 6.11 6.51
CA PHE A 196 26.11 4.67 6.37
C PHE A 196 26.18 4.21 4.90
N SER A 197 25.52 4.94 3.99
CA SER A 197 25.55 4.62 2.55
C SER A 197 26.98 4.70 1.97
N LEU A 198 27.77 5.68 2.39
CA LEU A 198 29.19 5.81 2.03
C LEU A 198 30.02 4.68 2.64
N PHE A 199 29.80 4.34 3.91
CA PHE A 199 30.53 3.27 4.59
C PHE A 199 30.43 1.93 3.86
N ILE A 200 29.26 1.63 3.26
CA ILE A 200 29.03 0.39 2.50
C ILE A 200 29.16 0.56 0.98
N ALA A 201 29.61 1.72 0.48
CA ALA A 201 29.68 2.00 -0.95
C ALA A 201 30.65 1.06 -1.67
N ASP A 202 31.79 0.77 -1.05
CA ASP A 202 32.85 -0.14 -1.53
C ASP A 202 32.44 -1.62 -1.59
N MET A 203 31.28 -1.99 -1.05
CA MET A 203 30.83 -3.39 -1.02
C MET A 203 30.73 -3.98 -2.43
N ILE A 204 30.30 -3.21 -3.43
CA ILE A 204 30.10 -3.76 -4.78
C ILE A 204 31.43 -4.00 -5.48
N SER A 205 32.37 -3.06 -5.41
CA SER A 205 33.72 -3.24 -5.97
C SER A 205 34.44 -4.40 -5.26
N PHE A 206 34.35 -4.47 -3.92
CA PHE A 206 34.93 -5.56 -3.13
C PHE A 206 34.50 -6.95 -3.60
N PHE A 207 33.23 -7.11 -3.98
CA PHE A 207 32.71 -8.38 -4.50
C PHE A 207 33.16 -8.63 -5.94
N LYS A 208 33.13 -7.62 -6.82
CA LYS A 208 33.56 -7.75 -8.21
C LYS A 208 35.04 -8.13 -8.32
N GLU A 209 35.90 -7.49 -7.52
CA GLU A 209 37.35 -7.79 -7.42
C GLU A 209 37.64 -9.23 -6.99
N ARG A 210 36.71 -9.88 -6.27
CA ARG A 210 36.79 -11.27 -5.82
C ARG A 210 36.07 -12.25 -6.75
N GLY A 211 35.76 -11.82 -7.97
CA GLY A 211 35.19 -12.66 -9.02
C GLY A 211 33.69 -12.93 -8.88
N ALA A 212 32.96 -12.19 -8.05
CA ALA A 212 31.51 -12.31 -8.00
C ALA A 212 30.86 -11.78 -9.29
N LYS A 213 30.00 -12.58 -9.91
CA LYS A 213 29.26 -12.24 -11.14
C LYS A 213 27.77 -12.12 -10.83
N GLY A 214 27.14 -11.13 -11.46
CA GLY A 214 25.71 -10.85 -11.28
C GLY A 214 24.84 -11.53 -12.32
N ILE A 215 23.60 -11.04 -12.44
CA ILE A 215 22.70 -11.39 -13.53
C ILE A 215 22.86 -10.37 -14.65
N ASN A 216 23.19 -10.84 -15.85
CA ASN A 216 23.31 -9.96 -17.02
C ASN A 216 21.96 -9.30 -17.35
N LEU A 217 21.93 -7.97 -17.31
CA LEU A 217 20.77 -7.19 -17.72
C LEU A 217 20.82 -6.92 -19.22
N MET A 218 21.85 -6.21 -19.67
CA MET A 218 22.00 -5.74 -21.06
C MET A 218 23.44 -5.25 -21.29
N ASN A 219 24.00 -5.42 -22.49
CA ASN A 219 25.31 -4.87 -22.92
C ASN A 219 26.42 -5.02 -21.86
N ASP A 220 26.65 -6.26 -21.39
CA ASP A 220 27.64 -6.60 -20.36
C ASP A 220 27.49 -5.90 -18.99
N ARG A 221 26.33 -5.29 -18.73
CA ARG A 221 25.98 -4.78 -17.40
C ARG A 221 25.31 -5.87 -16.57
N ASP A 222 26.07 -6.37 -15.60
CA ASP A 222 25.57 -7.34 -14.62
C ASP A 222 24.99 -6.64 -13.39
N LEU A 223 23.80 -7.09 -12.97
CA LEU A 223 23.22 -6.76 -11.68
C LEU A 223 23.64 -7.79 -10.64
N LEU A 224 24.67 -7.46 -9.87
CA LEU A 224 25.17 -8.29 -8.77
C LEU A 224 24.39 -8.07 -7.47
N MET A 225 24.05 -6.83 -7.16
CA MET A 225 23.53 -6.45 -5.85
C MET A 225 22.52 -5.31 -5.97
N LEU A 226 21.55 -5.28 -5.08
CA LEU A 226 20.74 -4.10 -4.80
C LEU A 226 20.80 -3.84 -3.29
N LYS A 227 20.98 -2.57 -2.93
CA LYS A 227 20.99 -2.12 -1.54
C LYS A 227 19.92 -1.06 -1.33
N TYR A 228 19.13 -1.23 -0.29
CA TYR A 228 18.22 -0.21 0.20
C TYR A 228 18.47 -0.05 1.69
N ALA A 229 19.33 0.89 2.05
CA ALA A 229 19.83 1.03 3.41
C ALA A 229 20.59 -0.24 3.85
N ASP A 230 20.11 -0.89 4.91
CA ASP A 230 20.62 -2.14 5.48
C ASP A 230 20.08 -3.40 4.79
N ASP A 231 18.96 -3.29 4.06
CA ASP A 231 18.43 -4.39 3.26
C ASP A 231 19.29 -4.59 2.01
N VAL A 232 20.02 -5.71 1.95
CA VAL A 232 20.88 -6.07 0.82
C VAL A 232 20.37 -7.34 0.16
N VAL A 233 20.23 -7.32 -1.16
CA VAL A 233 20.01 -8.53 -1.96
C VAL A 233 21.17 -8.73 -2.93
N ILE A 234 21.74 -9.93 -2.94
CA ILE A 234 22.84 -10.31 -3.83
C ILE A 234 22.32 -11.42 -4.76
N LEU A 235 22.60 -11.29 -6.06
CA LEU A 235 22.10 -12.18 -7.09
C LEU A 235 23.22 -13.06 -7.65
N ALA A 236 22.87 -14.33 -7.92
CA ALA A 236 23.74 -15.30 -8.56
C ALA A 236 22.96 -16.23 -9.49
N SER A 237 23.66 -16.87 -10.43
CA SER A 237 23.06 -17.81 -11.38
C SER A 237 23.19 -19.27 -10.96
N THR A 238 24.18 -19.60 -10.12
CA THR A 238 24.48 -20.99 -9.72
C THR A 238 24.65 -21.17 -8.22
N TRP A 239 24.61 -22.42 -7.78
CA TRP A 239 24.86 -22.77 -6.38
C TRP A 239 26.29 -22.41 -5.95
N GLN A 240 27.28 -22.69 -6.80
CA GLN A 240 28.69 -22.42 -6.55
C GLN A 240 28.95 -20.91 -6.39
N GLU A 241 28.40 -20.09 -7.29
CA GLU A 241 28.48 -18.63 -7.19
C GLU A 241 27.83 -18.12 -5.91
N THR A 242 26.67 -18.65 -5.54
CA THR A 242 25.96 -18.27 -4.31
C THR A 242 26.79 -18.60 -3.07
N GLN A 243 27.40 -19.78 -3.02
CA GLN A 243 28.27 -20.18 -1.91
C GLN A 243 29.52 -19.28 -1.85
N ASN A 244 30.12 -18.94 -2.99
CA ASN A 244 31.24 -18.00 -3.06
C ASN A 244 30.83 -16.59 -2.56
N ILE A 245 29.65 -16.09 -2.94
CA ILE A 245 29.09 -14.82 -2.45
C ILE A 245 28.98 -14.80 -0.92
N LEU A 246 28.58 -15.91 -0.29
CA LEU A 246 28.53 -16.01 1.17
C LEU A 246 29.92 -15.94 1.82
N HIS A 247 30.93 -16.55 1.20
CA HIS A 247 32.32 -16.46 1.65
C HIS A 247 32.87 -15.03 1.52
N ILE A 248 32.64 -14.38 0.37
CA ILE A 248 33.02 -12.98 0.15
C ILE A 248 32.29 -12.06 1.15
N MET A 249 31.00 -12.30 1.40
CA MET A 249 30.23 -11.53 2.37
C MET A 249 30.81 -11.65 3.79
N LYS A 250 31.27 -12.84 4.19
CA LYS A 250 31.95 -13.05 5.47
C LYS A 250 33.24 -12.24 5.56
N GLN A 251 34.07 -12.26 4.51
CA GLN A 251 35.30 -11.45 4.46
C GLN A 251 34.98 -9.95 4.57
N TYR A 252 34.00 -9.46 3.81
CA TYR A 252 33.59 -8.05 3.88
C TYR A 252 33.11 -7.66 5.28
N CYS A 253 32.30 -8.51 5.90
CA CYS A 253 31.80 -8.28 7.26
C CYS A 253 32.92 -8.24 8.29
N ASN A 254 33.86 -9.19 8.24
CA ASN A 254 35.03 -9.20 9.12
C ASN A 254 35.88 -7.93 8.95
N ASN A 255 36.15 -7.50 7.71
CA ASN A 255 36.94 -6.30 7.44
C ASN A 255 36.28 -5.02 7.98
N ASN A 256 34.94 -4.97 8.00
CA ASN A 256 34.17 -3.80 8.40
C ASN A 256 33.59 -3.89 9.82
N SER A 257 33.91 -4.95 10.58
CA SER A 257 33.30 -5.25 11.88
C SER A 257 31.76 -5.31 11.86
N LEU A 258 31.19 -5.75 10.74
CA LEU A 258 29.75 -5.98 10.60
C LEU A 258 29.43 -7.44 10.90
N ASN A 259 28.18 -7.70 11.28
CA ASN A 259 27.70 -9.05 11.56
C ASN A 259 26.44 -9.38 10.76
N VAL A 260 26.42 -10.54 10.12
CA VAL A 260 25.22 -11.06 9.44
C VAL A 260 24.33 -11.77 10.43
N ASN A 261 23.04 -11.48 10.39
CA ASN A 261 22.03 -12.21 11.14
C ASN A 261 21.59 -13.46 10.38
N VAL A 262 22.32 -14.57 10.57
CA VAL A 262 22.09 -15.84 9.84
C VAL A 262 20.64 -16.33 9.93
N LYS A 263 19.94 -16.08 11.05
CA LYS A 263 18.54 -16.48 11.22
C LYS A 263 17.56 -15.67 10.37
N LYS A 264 17.86 -14.41 10.06
CA LYS A 264 17.00 -13.56 9.23
C LYS A 264 17.44 -13.48 7.78
N THR A 265 18.72 -13.71 7.50
CA THR A 265 19.23 -13.90 6.15
C THR A 265 18.60 -15.13 5.53
N LYS A 266 18.05 -14.99 4.33
CA LYS A 266 17.37 -16.08 3.60
C LYS A 266 17.82 -16.13 2.16
N ILE A 267 17.76 -17.32 1.57
CA ILE A 267 17.99 -17.51 0.14
C ILE A 267 16.66 -17.86 -0.53
N LEU A 268 16.29 -17.12 -1.56
CA LEU A 268 15.16 -17.45 -2.43
C LEU A 268 15.70 -17.89 -3.79
N ILE A 269 15.31 -19.09 -4.22
CA ILE A 269 15.68 -19.63 -5.52
C ILE A 269 14.51 -19.45 -6.47
N PHE A 270 14.70 -18.64 -7.50
CA PHE A 270 13.74 -18.45 -8.57
C PHE A 270 13.93 -19.50 -9.66
N SER A 271 12.85 -20.14 -10.11
CA SER A 271 12.84 -21.09 -11.23
C SER A 271 11.46 -21.20 -11.90
N LYS A 272 11.44 -21.67 -13.16
CA LYS A 272 10.20 -21.94 -13.93
C LYS A 272 9.46 -23.23 -13.53
N GLY A 273 9.53 -23.62 -12.26
CA GLY A 273 9.03 -24.91 -11.79
C GLY A 273 10.08 -26.03 -11.86
N GLY A 274 9.63 -27.27 -11.69
CA GLY A 274 10.46 -28.45 -11.44
C GLY A 274 10.65 -28.72 -9.95
N ARG A 275 10.85 -29.99 -9.58
CA ARG A 275 11.19 -30.35 -8.19
C ARG A 275 12.48 -29.62 -7.79
N PRO A 276 12.54 -29.01 -6.58
CA PRO A 276 13.81 -28.56 -6.04
C PRO A 276 14.76 -29.75 -6.10
N ALA A 277 15.88 -29.62 -6.80
CA ALA A 277 16.95 -30.60 -6.68
C ALA A 277 17.29 -30.71 -5.19
N LYS A 278 17.65 -31.91 -4.69
CA LYS A 278 18.26 -32.06 -3.36
C LYS A 278 19.54 -31.21 -3.35
N SER A 279 19.42 -29.93 -2.99
CA SER A 279 20.53 -29.00 -3.05
C SER A 279 21.36 -29.18 -1.79
N LYS A 280 22.68 -29.23 -1.95
CA LYS A 280 23.60 -29.01 -0.84
C LYS A 280 23.17 -27.71 -0.13
N GLY A 281 23.05 -27.75 1.19
CA GLY A 281 22.71 -26.54 1.96
C GLY A 281 23.74 -25.43 1.72
N PHE A 282 23.33 -24.19 1.88
CA PHE A 282 24.24 -23.05 1.82
C PHE A 282 24.80 -22.77 3.20
N LYS A 283 26.13 -22.60 3.31
CA LYS A 283 26.78 -22.35 4.59
C LYS A 283 27.31 -20.93 4.66
N TYR A 284 27.03 -20.27 5.77
CA TYR A 284 27.70 -19.04 6.19
C TYR A 284 28.47 -19.37 7.46
N ASP A 285 29.80 -19.45 7.33
CA ASP A 285 30.68 -20.02 8.35
C ASP A 285 30.28 -21.49 8.65
N THR A 286 30.01 -21.83 9.91
CA THR A 286 29.52 -23.15 10.32
C THR A 286 28.00 -23.31 10.18
N SER A 287 27.26 -22.20 10.01
CA SER A 287 25.80 -22.19 10.07
C SER A 287 25.16 -22.32 8.70
N THR A 288 24.05 -23.06 8.61
CA THR A 288 23.28 -23.21 7.36
C THR A 288 22.30 -22.05 7.20
N ILE A 289 22.30 -21.41 6.03
CA ILE A 289 21.27 -20.42 5.66
C ILE A 289 20.04 -21.13 5.12
N GLU A 290 18.88 -20.73 5.62
CA GLU A 290 17.59 -21.28 5.19
C GLU A 290 17.24 -20.85 3.75
N VAL A 291 16.86 -21.83 2.94
CA VAL A 291 16.27 -21.61 1.61
C VAL A 291 14.75 -21.57 1.75
N VAL A 292 14.13 -20.48 1.30
CA VAL A 292 12.69 -20.24 1.41
C VAL A 292 12.03 -20.20 0.03
N ASN A 293 10.72 -20.47 -0.01
CA ASN A 293 9.92 -20.34 -1.24
C ASN A 293 9.35 -18.93 -1.43
N THR A 294 9.28 -18.16 -0.34
CA THR A 294 8.74 -16.80 -0.32
C THR A 294 9.57 -15.93 0.64
N PHE A 295 9.88 -14.71 0.23
CA PHE A 295 10.58 -13.73 1.08
C PHE A 295 9.99 -12.32 0.90
N ASN A 296 9.77 -11.59 2.00
CA ASN A 296 9.23 -10.23 1.98
C ASN A 296 10.37 -9.19 1.90
N TYR A 297 10.57 -8.61 0.72
CA TYR A 297 11.59 -7.60 0.45
C TYR A 297 10.93 -6.23 0.22
N LEU A 298 11.35 -5.22 0.99
CA LEU A 298 10.79 -3.85 0.99
C LEU A 298 9.25 -3.78 1.03
N GLY A 299 8.63 -4.72 1.74
CA GLY A 299 7.17 -4.81 1.92
C GLY A 299 6.42 -5.62 0.87
N ILE A 300 7.11 -6.15 -0.15
CA ILE A 300 6.56 -7.01 -1.22
C ILE A 300 7.09 -8.44 -1.09
N PRO A 301 6.23 -9.46 -0.99
CA PRO A 301 6.67 -10.84 -0.99
C PRO A 301 6.98 -11.34 -2.40
N PHE A 302 8.23 -11.76 -2.60
CA PHE A 302 8.70 -12.47 -3.78
C PHE A 302 8.53 -13.97 -3.60
N CYS A 303 8.16 -14.66 -4.67
CA CYS A 303 7.99 -16.12 -4.70
C CYS A 303 8.99 -16.74 -5.66
N SER A 304 9.35 -18.00 -5.46
CA SER A 304 10.22 -18.77 -6.36
C SER A 304 9.76 -18.81 -7.82
N SER A 305 8.47 -18.63 -8.09
CA SER A 305 7.92 -18.55 -9.47
C SER A 305 8.24 -17.25 -10.23
N GLY A 306 8.73 -16.20 -9.55
CA GLY A 306 8.92 -14.86 -10.14
C GLY A 306 7.62 -14.08 -10.39
N LYS A 307 6.47 -14.62 -9.96
CA LYS A 307 5.13 -14.01 -10.09
C LYS A 307 4.68 -13.31 -8.81
N PHE A 308 3.77 -12.34 -8.92
CA PHE A 308 3.33 -11.49 -7.80
C PHE A 308 1.97 -11.83 -7.17
N ARG A 309 1.42 -13.03 -7.43
CA ARG A 309 0.12 -13.42 -6.84
C ARG A 309 0.13 -13.37 -5.31
N GLN A 310 1.18 -13.86 -4.65
CA GLN A 310 1.28 -13.79 -3.18
C GLN A 310 1.46 -12.35 -2.68
N ALA A 311 2.09 -11.46 -3.46
CA ALA A 311 2.16 -10.04 -3.14
C ALA A 311 0.79 -9.40 -3.11
N ALA A 312 -0.02 -9.64 -4.14
CA ALA A 312 -1.38 -9.13 -4.19
C ALA A 312 -2.24 -9.67 -3.02
N ILE A 313 -2.09 -10.95 -2.64
CA ILE A 313 -2.80 -11.54 -1.50
C ILE A 313 -2.31 -10.95 -0.16
N SER A 314 -1.00 -10.77 0.02
CA SER A 314 -0.43 -10.18 1.23
C SER A 314 -0.91 -8.74 1.43
N LEU A 315 -0.90 -7.94 0.36
CA LEU A 315 -1.38 -6.56 0.40
C LEU A 315 -2.88 -6.48 0.59
N LEU A 316 -3.67 -7.40 0.02
CA LEU A 316 -5.09 -7.53 0.33
C LEU A 316 -5.31 -7.78 1.83
N ASN A 317 -4.59 -8.72 2.44
CA ASN A 317 -4.72 -9.03 3.86
C ASN A 317 -4.31 -7.83 4.75
N LYS A 318 -3.23 -7.14 4.40
CA LYS A 318 -2.84 -5.87 5.06
C LYS A 318 -3.91 -4.79 4.87
N GLY A 319 -4.51 -4.70 3.68
CA GLY A 319 -5.61 -3.77 3.39
C GLY A 319 -6.87 -4.07 4.20
N VAL A 320 -7.16 -5.34 4.48
CA VAL A 320 -8.24 -5.75 5.40
C VAL A 320 -7.95 -5.26 6.83
N ALA A 321 -6.72 -5.40 7.30
CA ALA A 321 -6.32 -4.83 8.60
C ALA A 321 -6.42 -3.29 8.60
N GLY A 322 -6.00 -2.63 7.51
CA GLY A 322 -6.16 -1.19 7.32
C GLY A 322 -7.63 -0.76 7.34
N ARG A 323 -8.52 -1.53 6.72
CA ARG A 323 -9.98 -1.33 6.81
C ARG A 323 -10.47 -1.42 8.25
N SER A 324 -10.00 -2.39 9.04
CA SER A 324 -10.39 -2.50 10.45
C SER A 324 -9.94 -1.26 11.24
N ALA A 325 -8.75 -0.74 10.97
CA ALA A 325 -8.29 0.52 11.56
C ALA A 325 -9.17 1.72 11.16
N VAL A 326 -9.55 1.83 9.88
CA VAL A 326 -10.49 2.86 9.39
C VAL A 326 -11.82 2.79 10.14
N ILE A 327 -12.39 1.60 10.30
CA ILE A 327 -13.66 1.40 11.03
C ILE A 327 -13.50 1.79 12.50
N SER A 328 -12.36 1.46 13.13
CA SER A 328 -12.08 1.85 14.52
C SER A 328 -12.02 3.37 14.69
N ILE A 329 -11.32 4.07 13.80
CA ILE A 329 -11.20 5.54 13.80
C ILE A 329 -12.58 6.19 13.60
N LEU A 330 -13.38 5.69 12.66
CA LEU A 330 -14.74 6.19 12.41
C LEU A 330 -15.63 6.06 13.65
N LYS A 331 -15.53 4.93 14.37
CA LYS A 331 -16.28 4.72 15.62
C LYS A 331 -15.81 5.67 16.72
N ALA A 332 -14.49 5.79 16.93
CA ALA A 332 -13.92 6.64 17.96
C ALA A 332 -14.23 8.13 17.73
N SER A 333 -14.16 8.58 16.48
CA SER A 333 -14.47 9.96 16.09
C SER A 333 -15.97 10.26 16.01
N LYS A 334 -16.84 9.25 16.14
CA LYS A 334 -18.30 9.34 15.91
C LYS A 334 -18.66 9.98 14.55
N SER A 335 -17.77 9.88 13.57
CA SER A 335 -17.97 10.50 12.26
C SER A 335 -18.84 9.61 11.36
N ASP A 336 -19.95 10.17 10.90
CA ASP A 336 -20.93 9.42 10.11
C ASP A 336 -21.08 9.83 8.64
N THR A 337 -20.34 10.85 8.21
CA THR A 337 -20.45 11.37 6.83
C THR A 337 -19.82 10.43 5.80
N TRP A 338 -20.45 10.30 4.64
CA TRP A 338 -19.94 9.52 3.50
C TRP A 338 -18.53 9.95 3.07
N ALA A 339 -18.33 11.27 2.93
CA ALA A 339 -17.05 11.84 2.52
C ALA A 339 -15.89 11.46 3.46
N THR A 340 -16.11 11.45 4.77
CA THR A 340 -15.06 11.06 5.74
C THR A 340 -14.74 9.57 5.65
N LYS A 341 -15.75 8.71 5.45
CA LYS A 341 -15.55 7.27 5.27
C LYS A 341 -14.72 6.99 4.02
N CYS A 342 -15.00 7.67 2.90
CA CYS A 342 -14.20 7.58 1.67
C CYS A 342 -12.78 8.10 1.88
N ARG A 343 -12.59 9.29 2.47
CA ARG A 343 -11.27 9.88 2.68
C ARG A 343 -10.36 9.02 3.56
N LEU A 344 -10.90 8.47 4.65
CA LEU A 344 -10.14 7.58 5.54
C LEU A 344 -9.79 6.26 4.85
N TYR A 345 -10.71 5.70 4.07
CA TYR A 345 -10.44 4.51 3.26
C TYR A 345 -9.31 4.78 2.24
N ASP A 346 -9.40 5.88 1.49
CA ASP A 346 -8.41 6.27 0.47
C ASP A 346 -7.03 6.47 1.09
N SER A 347 -6.98 7.10 2.27
CA SER A 347 -5.73 7.44 2.95
C SER A 347 -5.03 6.23 3.59
N ILE A 348 -5.80 5.24 4.07
CA ILE A 348 -5.25 4.12 4.88
C ILE A 348 -5.36 2.79 4.13
N ALA A 349 -6.57 2.33 3.83
CA ALA A 349 -6.76 0.98 3.30
C ALA A 349 -6.34 0.89 1.83
N GLU A 350 -6.74 1.87 1.02
CA GLU A 350 -6.37 1.92 -0.40
C GLU A 350 -4.87 2.17 -0.62
N SER A 351 -4.26 3.05 0.17
CA SER A 351 -2.81 3.31 0.08
C SER A 351 -2.00 2.04 0.36
N ILE A 352 -2.43 1.20 1.31
CA ILE A 352 -1.84 -0.12 1.56
C ILE A 352 -2.03 -1.06 0.35
N LEU A 353 -3.24 -1.12 -0.23
CA LEU A 353 -3.54 -1.97 -1.38
C LEU A 353 -2.71 -1.60 -2.62
N LEU A 354 -2.44 -0.31 -2.82
CA LEU A 354 -1.73 0.24 -3.97
C LEU A 354 -0.22 0.33 -3.79
N TYR A 355 0.33 -0.09 -2.65
CA TYR A 355 1.76 -0.02 -2.37
C TYR A 355 2.59 -0.75 -3.44
N LEU A 356 3.41 0.02 -4.17
CA LEU A 356 4.25 -0.43 -5.30
C LEU A 356 3.49 -1.13 -6.44
N SER A 357 2.18 -0.88 -6.55
CA SER A 357 1.31 -1.51 -7.54
C SER A 357 1.68 -1.16 -8.99
N GLU A 358 2.45 -0.10 -9.22
CA GLU A 358 3.03 0.20 -10.53
C GLU A 358 3.95 -0.90 -11.08
N VAL A 359 4.56 -1.75 -10.21
CA VAL A 359 5.46 -2.83 -10.63
C VAL A 359 4.73 -4.16 -10.78
N TRP A 360 3.85 -4.50 -9.85
CA TRP A 360 3.21 -5.83 -9.79
C TRP A 360 1.71 -5.81 -10.09
N GLY A 361 1.05 -4.66 -10.02
CA GLY A 361 -0.41 -4.58 -9.96
C GLY A 361 -1.14 -4.90 -11.27
N CYS A 362 -0.50 -4.78 -12.43
CA CYS A 362 -1.19 -4.86 -13.73
C CYS A 362 -1.91 -6.21 -13.93
N SER A 363 -1.26 -7.33 -13.58
CA SER A 363 -1.86 -8.67 -13.72
C SER A 363 -2.66 -9.13 -12.50
N TYR A 364 -2.72 -8.32 -11.42
CA TYR A 364 -3.34 -8.71 -10.14
C TYR A 364 -4.28 -7.64 -9.55
N SER A 365 -4.69 -6.66 -10.35
CA SER A 365 -5.60 -5.59 -9.93
C SER A 365 -6.95 -6.12 -9.43
N ASN A 366 -7.46 -7.20 -10.02
CA ASN A 366 -8.66 -7.92 -9.58
C ASN A 366 -8.56 -8.47 -8.15
N VAL A 367 -7.35 -8.83 -7.68
CA VAL A 367 -7.14 -9.36 -6.33
C VAL A 367 -7.36 -8.26 -5.29
N ILE A 368 -6.81 -7.07 -5.52
CA ILE A 368 -6.92 -5.92 -4.62
C ILE A 368 -8.27 -5.20 -4.72
N GLU A 369 -8.95 -5.30 -5.88
CA GLU A 369 -10.33 -4.81 -6.06
C GLU A 369 -11.28 -5.40 -5.01
N ARG A 370 -11.07 -6.66 -4.62
CA ARG A 370 -11.83 -7.31 -3.54
C ARG A 370 -11.76 -6.53 -2.22
N GLY A 371 -10.64 -5.88 -1.93
CA GLY A 371 -10.45 -5.05 -0.74
C GLY A 371 -11.35 -3.81 -0.76
N GLN A 372 -11.39 -3.11 -1.91
CA GLN A 372 -12.28 -1.97 -2.13
C GLN A 372 -13.75 -2.35 -1.94
N LEU A 373 -14.18 -3.38 -2.66
CA LEU A 373 -15.57 -3.81 -2.65
C LEU A 373 -16.00 -4.30 -1.27
N ALA A 374 -15.14 -5.03 -0.56
CA ALA A 374 -15.44 -5.50 0.78
C ALA A 374 -15.64 -4.32 1.77
N PHE A 375 -14.89 -3.22 1.61
CA PHE A 375 -15.09 -2.02 2.41
C PHE A 375 -16.46 -1.39 2.12
N PHE A 376 -16.76 -1.08 0.86
CA PHE A 376 -18.00 -0.38 0.50
C PHE A 376 -19.26 -1.22 0.76
N LYS A 377 -19.22 -2.53 0.49
CA LYS A 377 -20.30 -3.46 0.89
C LYS A 377 -20.52 -3.42 2.41
N SER A 378 -19.46 -3.31 3.21
CA SER A 378 -19.59 -3.21 4.67
C SER A 378 -20.13 -1.87 5.16
N VAL A 379 -19.73 -0.77 4.52
CA VAL A 379 -20.22 0.57 4.88
C VAL A 379 -21.72 0.67 4.61
N LEU A 380 -22.16 0.17 3.45
CA LEU A 380 -23.54 0.20 2.99
C LEU A 380 -24.41 -0.99 3.46
N ALA A 381 -23.86 -1.88 4.30
CA ALA A 381 -24.54 -3.08 4.82
C ALA A 381 -25.09 -4.01 3.72
N LEU A 382 -24.38 -4.13 2.60
CA LEU A 382 -24.79 -4.93 1.46
C LEU A 382 -24.44 -6.41 1.63
N PRO A 383 -25.26 -7.33 1.07
CA PRO A 383 -24.92 -8.74 0.97
C PRO A 383 -23.58 -9.00 0.27
N ARG A 384 -22.89 -10.08 0.66
CA ARG A 384 -21.59 -10.46 0.05
C ARG A 384 -21.71 -10.76 -1.46
N ASN A 385 -22.86 -11.29 -1.87
CA ASN A 385 -23.18 -11.66 -3.25
C ASN A 385 -23.69 -10.50 -4.11
N THR A 386 -23.82 -9.28 -3.58
CA THR A 386 -24.14 -8.11 -4.41
C THR A 386 -23.06 -7.95 -5.49
N PRO A 387 -23.43 -7.85 -6.78
CA PRO A 387 -22.45 -7.79 -7.86
C PRO A 387 -21.55 -6.55 -7.75
N ASP A 388 -20.28 -6.72 -8.11
CA ASP A 388 -19.25 -5.71 -7.89
C ASP A 388 -19.46 -4.44 -8.74
N ALA A 389 -19.95 -4.61 -9.97
CA ALA A 389 -20.30 -3.51 -10.85
C ALA A 389 -21.39 -2.61 -10.23
N TYR A 390 -22.40 -3.20 -9.58
CA TYR A 390 -23.46 -2.43 -8.93
C TYR A 390 -22.88 -1.55 -7.82
N VAL A 391 -22.03 -2.12 -6.97
CA VAL A 391 -21.38 -1.37 -5.88
C VAL A 391 -20.54 -0.22 -6.41
N ARG A 392 -19.72 -0.44 -7.45
CA ARG A 392 -18.91 0.63 -8.06
C ARG A 392 -19.76 1.73 -8.66
N MET A 393 -20.79 1.38 -9.42
CA MET A 393 -21.66 2.34 -10.10
C MET A 393 -22.48 3.16 -9.08
N GLU A 394 -22.95 2.51 -8.02
CA GLU A 394 -23.73 3.16 -6.96
C GLU A 394 -22.86 4.12 -6.12
N THR A 395 -21.62 3.71 -5.82
CA THR A 395 -20.69 4.50 -5.00
C THR A 395 -19.83 5.49 -5.79
N GLY A 396 -19.87 5.43 -7.13
CA GLY A 396 -18.98 6.16 -8.04
C GLY A 396 -17.50 5.79 -7.91
N ARG A 397 -17.20 4.62 -7.34
CA ARG A 397 -15.81 4.16 -7.16
C ARG A 397 -15.30 3.54 -8.43
N ILE A 398 -14.14 4.03 -8.87
CA ILE A 398 -13.44 3.51 -10.04
C ILE A 398 -12.71 2.21 -9.65
N HIS A 399 -12.55 1.30 -10.61
CA HIS A 399 -11.72 0.11 -10.47
C HIS A 399 -10.30 0.43 -10.00
N MET A 400 -9.77 -0.41 -9.12
CA MET A 400 -8.36 -0.41 -8.73
C MET A 400 -7.43 -0.56 -9.93
N GLN A 401 -7.87 -1.27 -10.99
CA GLN A 401 -7.12 -1.40 -12.24
C GLN A 401 -6.79 -0.05 -12.88
N HIS A 402 -7.70 0.93 -12.83
CA HIS A 402 -7.42 2.29 -13.31
C HIS A 402 -6.29 2.95 -12.51
N LYS A 403 -6.34 2.84 -11.18
CA LYS A 403 -5.32 3.42 -10.29
C LYS A 403 -3.95 2.77 -10.49
N VAL A 404 -3.92 1.46 -10.74
CA VAL A 404 -2.71 0.73 -11.10
C VAL A 404 -2.16 1.24 -12.44
N TYR A 405 -3.00 1.37 -13.46
CA TYR A 405 -2.58 1.87 -14.78
C TYR A 405 -2.02 3.29 -14.70
N GLU A 406 -2.70 4.17 -13.96
CA GLU A 406 -2.24 5.54 -13.74
C GLU A 406 -0.83 5.59 -13.11
N ARG A 407 -0.60 4.75 -12.08
CA ARG A 407 0.71 4.63 -11.43
C ARG A 407 1.76 4.01 -12.34
N MET A 408 1.38 3.03 -13.15
CA MET A 408 2.23 2.39 -14.15
C MET A 408 2.70 3.39 -15.21
N LEU A 409 1.80 4.26 -15.71
CA LEU A 409 2.15 5.35 -16.63
C LEU A 409 3.10 6.36 -15.99
N LYS A 410 2.86 6.78 -14.74
CA LYS A 410 3.78 7.67 -14.00
C LYS A 410 5.16 7.02 -13.82
N TRP A 411 5.20 5.73 -13.53
CA TRP A 411 6.45 4.98 -13.45
C TRP A 411 7.14 4.90 -14.82
N TRP A 412 6.40 4.65 -15.90
CA TRP A 412 6.94 4.66 -17.25
C TRP A 412 7.50 6.02 -17.65
N MET A 413 6.82 7.13 -17.32
CA MET A 413 7.34 8.48 -17.51
C MET A 413 8.65 8.70 -16.75
N LYS A 414 8.76 8.19 -15.52
CA LYS A 414 10.02 8.23 -14.75
C LYS A 414 11.11 7.41 -15.45
N LEU A 415 10.82 6.20 -15.90
CA LEU A 415 11.75 5.37 -16.67
C LEU A 415 12.20 6.04 -17.97
N LEU A 416 11.30 6.71 -18.70
CA LEU A 416 11.67 7.43 -19.93
C LEU A 416 12.61 8.61 -19.63
N ALA A 417 12.39 9.31 -18.52
CA ALA A 417 13.22 10.44 -18.09
C ALA A 417 14.57 10.05 -17.47
N MET A 418 14.75 8.79 -17.04
CA MET A 418 16.01 8.31 -16.49
C MET A 418 17.11 8.24 -17.56
N GLU A 419 18.33 8.54 -17.13
CA GLU A 419 19.56 8.31 -17.88
C GLU A 419 19.79 6.82 -18.17
N GLU A 420 20.52 6.52 -19.25
CA GLU A 420 20.70 5.15 -19.75
C GLU A 420 21.48 4.24 -18.81
N HIS A 421 22.36 4.79 -17.98
CA HIS A 421 23.17 4.03 -17.05
C HIS A 421 22.38 3.52 -15.83
N ARG A 422 21.17 4.05 -15.59
CA ARG A 422 20.33 3.71 -14.43
C ARG A 422 19.82 2.27 -14.54
N ILE A 423 19.92 1.50 -13.45
CA ILE A 423 19.54 0.07 -13.44
C ILE A 423 18.07 -0.14 -13.83
N PRO A 424 17.07 0.61 -13.31
CA PRO A 424 15.69 0.44 -13.73
C PRO A 424 15.46 0.71 -15.22
N LYS A 425 16.19 1.67 -15.81
CA LYS A 425 16.13 1.98 -17.24
C LYS A 425 16.62 0.79 -18.08
N LEU A 426 17.80 0.26 -17.75
CA LEU A 426 18.37 -0.91 -18.41
C LEU A 426 17.43 -2.12 -18.32
N CYS A 427 16.87 -2.38 -17.14
CA CYS A 427 15.86 -3.42 -16.93
C CYS A 427 14.64 -3.23 -17.84
N TYR A 428 14.13 -2.00 -17.95
CA TYR A 428 13.00 -1.67 -18.82
C TYR A 428 13.32 -1.92 -20.30
N LEU A 429 14.46 -1.39 -20.78
CA LEU A 429 14.89 -1.56 -22.17
C LEU A 429 15.02 -3.04 -22.52
N ARG A 430 15.63 -3.84 -21.64
CA ARG A 430 15.74 -5.27 -21.84
C ARG A 430 14.38 -5.98 -21.87
N LEU A 431 13.48 -5.65 -20.95
CA LEU A 431 12.12 -6.24 -20.97
C LEU A 431 11.34 -5.88 -22.23
N ARG A 432 11.58 -4.68 -22.79
CA ARG A 432 11.00 -4.21 -24.06
C ARG A 432 11.52 -5.01 -25.25
N GLU A 433 12.83 -5.25 -25.33
CA GLU A 433 13.42 -6.12 -26.37
C GLU A 433 12.84 -7.54 -26.37
N LEU A 434 12.43 -8.00 -25.19
CA LEU A 434 11.94 -9.35 -24.98
C LEU A 434 10.40 -9.42 -24.92
N VAL A 435 9.70 -8.38 -25.36
CA VAL A 435 8.25 -8.26 -25.19
C VAL A 435 7.49 -9.38 -25.90
N ASP A 436 8.01 -9.86 -27.03
CA ASP A 436 7.39 -10.92 -27.84
C ASP A 436 7.93 -12.32 -27.51
N VAL A 437 8.77 -12.46 -26.47
CA VAL A 437 9.26 -13.77 -26.03
C VAL A 437 8.26 -14.38 -25.04
N PRO A 438 7.55 -15.47 -25.41
CA PRO A 438 6.45 -16.03 -24.60
C PRO A 438 6.94 -16.70 -23.31
N SER A 439 8.24 -16.94 -23.18
CA SER A 439 8.78 -17.71 -22.08
C SER A 439 8.98 -16.89 -20.81
N ILE A 440 8.77 -15.57 -20.78
CA ILE A 440 8.97 -14.78 -19.55
C ILE A 440 7.80 -15.00 -18.57
N PRO A 441 8.05 -15.40 -17.29
CA PRO A 441 6.96 -15.66 -16.34
C PRO A 441 6.07 -14.45 -16.05
N TYR A 442 6.67 -13.25 -16.02
CA TYR A 442 6.00 -11.96 -15.88
C TYR A 442 6.80 -10.88 -16.63
N ASN A 443 6.27 -10.36 -17.73
CA ASN A 443 6.88 -9.25 -18.47
C ASN A 443 6.07 -7.97 -18.26
N TRP A 444 6.61 -7.06 -17.44
CA TRP A 444 5.99 -5.76 -17.16
C TRP A 444 5.79 -4.91 -18.42
N ALA A 445 6.72 -4.95 -19.37
CA ALA A 445 6.66 -4.16 -20.59
C ALA A 445 5.54 -4.66 -21.53
N LEU A 446 5.28 -5.97 -21.54
CA LEU A 446 4.15 -6.56 -22.27
C LEU A 446 2.81 -6.10 -21.69
N GLU A 447 2.68 -6.09 -20.36
CA GLU A 447 1.47 -5.61 -19.68
C GLU A 447 1.20 -4.12 -19.97
N LEU A 448 2.26 -3.31 -20.06
CA LEU A 448 2.15 -1.89 -20.44
C LEU A 448 1.61 -1.77 -21.86
N ARG A 449 2.20 -2.51 -22.81
CA ARG A 449 1.75 -2.55 -24.21
C ARG A 449 0.28 -2.96 -24.31
N ASN A 450 -0.13 -3.98 -23.55
CA ASN A 450 -1.52 -4.45 -23.52
C ASN A 450 -2.49 -3.36 -23.04
N TYR A 451 -2.15 -2.61 -21.99
CA TYR A 451 -2.98 -1.50 -21.55
C TYR A 451 -3.05 -0.35 -22.56
N LEU A 452 -1.92 -0.01 -23.20
CA LEU A 452 -1.91 1.01 -24.26
C LEU A 452 -2.80 0.59 -25.44
N THR A 453 -2.77 -0.68 -25.84
CA THR A 453 -3.66 -1.25 -26.86
C THR A 453 -5.14 -1.09 -26.49
N VAL A 454 -5.52 -1.38 -25.25
CA VAL A 454 -6.91 -1.23 -24.76
C VAL A 454 -7.40 0.23 -24.87
N THR A 455 -6.49 1.20 -24.77
CA THR A 455 -6.79 2.63 -24.91
C THR A 455 -6.65 3.18 -26.33
N GLY A 456 -6.22 2.37 -27.31
CA GLY A 456 -5.89 2.84 -28.66
C GLY A 456 -4.60 3.67 -28.74
N ALA A 457 -3.80 3.74 -27.67
CA ALA A 457 -2.59 4.55 -27.57
C ALA A 457 -1.32 3.79 -27.97
N GLN A 458 -1.42 2.88 -28.94
CA GLN A 458 -0.30 2.02 -29.37
C GLN A 458 0.87 2.83 -29.92
N ASN A 459 0.63 3.98 -30.56
CA ASN A 459 1.69 4.83 -31.09
C ASN A 459 2.70 5.25 -30.01
N LEU A 460 2.24 5.52 -28.78
CA LEU A 460 3.13 5.87 -27.65
C LEU A 460 4.12 4.74 -27.32
N TRP A 461 3.71 3.48 -27.51
CA TRP A 461 4.59 2.34 -27.30
C TRP A 461 5.73 2.31 -28.33
N TYR A 462 5.48 2.70 -29.57
CA TYR A 462 6.51 2.75 -30.60
C TYR A 462 7.38 4.01 -30.49
N ASP A 463 6.76 5.17 -30.24
CA ASP A 463 7.44 6.47 -30.17
C ASP A 463 8.36 6.61 -28.97
N GLN A 464 8.01 5.98 -27.83
CA GLN A 464 8.79 6.04 -26.57
C GLN A 464 9.08 7.48 -26.10
N ASN A 465 8.25 8.44 -26.52
CA ASN A 465 8.51 9.86 -26.34
C ASN A 465 7.85 10.38 -25.06
N LEU A 466 8.67 10.90 -24.14
CA LEU A 466 8.21 11.44 -22.86
C LEU A 466 7.30 12.66 -23.01
N ILE A 467 7.56 13.54 -23.99
CA ILE A 467 6.77 14.76 -24.22
C ILE A 467 5.38 14.37 -24.73
N SER A 468 5.32 13.48 -25.73
CA SER A 468 4.05 12.95 -26.26
C SER A 468 3.24 12.28 -25.15
N LEU A 469 3.88 11.43 -24.34
CA LEU A 469 3.23 10.77 -23.21
C LEU A 469 2.70 11.76 -22.17
N LYS A 470 3.47 12.81 -21.82
CA LYS A 470 3.01 13.87 -20.90
C LYS A 470 1.78 14.59 -21.42
N LYS A 471 1.73 14.88 -22.73
CA LYS A 471 0.62 15.59 -23.38
C LYS A 471 -0.66 14.75 -23.38
N THR A 472 -0.57 13.47 -23.75
CA THR A 472 -1.73 12.57 -23.88
C THR A 472 -2.09 11.84 -22.58
N TYR A 473 -1.27 11.93 -21.54
CA TYR A 473 -1.44 11.21 -20.26
C TYR A 473 -2.86 11.31 -19.67
N LYS A 474 -3.46 12.51 -19.65
CA LYS A 474 -4.81 12.71 -19.12
C LYS A 474 -5.86 12.04 -20.01
N GLU A 475 -5.70 12.13 -21.32
CA GLU A 475 -6.62 11.55 -22.31
C GLU A 475 -6.62 10.03 -22.25
N ILE A 476 -5.44 9.39 -22.25
CA ILE A 476 -5.33 7.92 -22.22
C ILE A 476 -5.82 7.34 -20.88
N THR A 477 -5.56 8.04 -19.77
CA THR A 477 -6.05 7.64 -18.44
C THR A 477 -7.57 7.74 -18.39
N TYR A 478 -8.14 8.82 -18.94
CA TYR A 478 -9.58 9.00 -19.04
C TYR A 478 -10.24 7.97 -19.98
N ALA A 479 -9.65 7.68 -21.14
CA ALA A 479 -10.13 6.64 -22.05
C ALA A 479 -10.15 5.26 -21.37
N PHE A 480 -9.09 4.93 -20.62
CA PHE A 480 -9.06 3.69 -19.84
C PHE A 480 -10.14 3.63 -18.76
N LYS A 481 -10.38 4.76 -18.06
CA LYS A 481 -11.47 4.90 -17.09
C LYS A 481 -12.82 4.61 -17.76
N LEU A 482 -13.09 5.22 -18.92
CA LEU A 482 -14.33 5.03 -19.66
C LEU A 482 -14.52 3.58 -20.13
N ASN A 483 -13.45 2.92 -20.58
CA ASN A 483 -13.51 1.49 -20.94
C ASN A 483 -13.95 0.63 -19.75
N LEU A 484 -13.39 0.87 -18.56
CA LEU A 484 -13.75 0.14 -17.34
C LEU A 484 -15.18 0.44 -16.88
N ILE A 485 -15.63 1.69 -16.98
CA ILE A 485 -17.02 2.07 -16.69
C ILE A 485 -17.96 1.41 -17.69
N SER A 486 -17.63 1.39 -18.98
CA SER A 486 -18.42 0.73 -20.02
C SER A 486 -18.60 -0.77 -19.73
N LYS A 487 -17.56 -1.45 -19.22
CA LYS A 487 -17.67 -2.85 -18.77
C LYS A 487 -18.68 -3.03 -17.62
N ASP A 488 -18.67 -2.13 -16.63
CA ASP A 488 -19.65 -2.17 -15.54
C ASP A 488 -21.06 -1.83 -16.03
N ILE A 489 -21.23 -0.86 -16.94
CA ILE A 489 -22.52 -0.53 -17.58
C ILE A 489 -23.06 -1.75 -18.32
N ASN A 490 -22.26 -2.35 -19.20
CA ASN A 490 -22.65 -3.53 -19.96
C ASN A 490 -23.01 -4.70 -19.05
N PHE A 491 -22.29 -4.88 -17.94
CA PHE A 491 -22.65 -5.88 -16.94
C PHE A 491 -24.01 -5.58 -16.30
N VAL A 492 -24.26 -4.33 -15.88
CA VAL A 492 -25.52 -3.92 -15.24
C VAL A 492 -26.70 -4.09 -16.20
N LEU A 493 -26.58 -3.64 -17.45
CA LEU A 493 -27.64 -3.72 -18.45
C LEU A 493 -28.08 -5.15 -18.75
N ASN A 494 -27.14 -6.10 -18.74
CA ASN A 494 -27.37 -7.51 -19.05
C ASN A 494 -27.62 -8.38 -17.79
N SER A 495 -27.58 -7.79 -16.60
CA SER A 495 -27.66 -8.55 -15.35
C SER A 495 -29.11 -8.89 -14.98
N THR A 496 -29.36 -10.16 -14.66
CA THR A 496 -30.64 -10.63 -14.11
C THR A 496 -30.75 -10.45 -12.59
N PHE A 497 -29.71 -9.92 -11.94
CA PHE A 497 -29.69 -9.76 -10.48
C PHE A 497 -30.74 -8.75 -9.99
N ASN A 498 -30.78 -7.57 -10.62
CA ASN A 498 -31.80 -6.56 -10.40
C ASN A 498 -31.99 -5.74 -11.70
N PRO A 499 -32.97 -6.12 -12.54
CA PRO A 499 -33.29 -5.42 -13.78
C PRO A 499 -33.78 -3.98 -13.61
N HIS A 500 -34.21 -3.57 -12.40
CA HIS A 500 -34.67 -2.19 -12.15
C HIS A 500 -33.50 -1.24 -11.92
N TYR A 501 -32.35 -1.75 -11.45
CA TYR A 501 -31.19 -0.91 -11.14
C TYR A 501 -30.69 -0.07 -12.33
N ARG A 502 -30.84 -0.56 -13.57
CA ARG A 502 -30.52 0.19 -14.80
C ARG A 502 -31.37 1.45 -15.00
N LEU A 503 -32.57 1.50 -14.42
CA LEU A 503 -33.45 2.68 -14.43
C LEU A 503 -33.13 3.63 -13.26
N LEU A 504 -32.53 3.11 -12.20
CA LEU A 504 -32.21 3.87 -10.98
C LEU A 504 -30.83 4.53 -11.03
N SER A 505 -29.90 3.92 -11.75
CA SER A 505 -28.49 4.30 -11.77
C SER A 505 -28.23 5.35 -12.84
N ASN A 506 -27.63 6.48 -12.43
CA ASN A 506 -27.05 7.46 -13.36
C ASN A 506 -25.70 7.00 -13.91
N PHE A 507 -25.45 5.69 -13.95
CA PHE A 507 -24.23 5.05 -14.42
C PHE A 507 -22.91 5.68 -13.90
N GLY A 508 -22.91 6.17 -12.66
CA GLY A 508 -21.73 6.73 -12.00
C GLY A 508 -21.40 8.19 -12.32
N TYR A 509 -22.25 8.92 -13.07
CA TYR A 509 -22.04 10.35 -13.36
C TYR A 509 -22.35 11.25 -12.16
N ASP A 510 -23.38 10.92 -11.37
CA ASP A 510 -23.71 11.61 -10.12
C ASP A 510 -23.92 10.62 -8.97
N THR A 511 -23.06 10.70 -7.95
CA THR A 511 -23.21 9.86 -6.76
C THR A 511 -24.17 10.52 -5.77
N ILE A 512 -25.36 9.94 -5.65
CA ILE A 512 -26.41 10.34 -4.70
C ILE A 512 -25.84 10.47 -3.27
N TYR A 513 -24.87 9.63 -2.92
CA TYR A 513 -24.23 9.60 -1.60
C TYR A 513 -23.36 10.82 -1.29
N SER A 514 -22.81 11.49 -2.30
CA SER A 514 -21.91 12.64 -2.09
C SER A 514 -22.67 13.94 -1.93
N SER A 515 -23.86 14.06 -2.53
CA SER A 515 -24.72 15.24 -2.43
C SER A 515 -25.59 15.27 -1.16
N LEU A 516 -25.83 14.13 -0.52
CA LEU A 516 -26.71 14.02 0.64
C LEU A 516 -25.95 14.10 1.97
N ASN A 517 -26.09 15.23 2.67
CA ASN A 517 -25.59 15.37 4.04
C ASN A 517 -26.54 14.69 5.04
N CYS A 518 -26.42 13.37 5.20
CA CYS A 518 -27.26 12.59 6.10
C CYS A 518 -26.49 11.45 6.78
N SER A 519 -27.13 10.81 7.76
CA SER A 519 -26.53 9.67 8.47
C SER A 519 -26.35 8.47 7.56
N ILE A 520 -25.33 7.64 7.85
CA ILE A 520 -25.03 6.46 7.06
C ILE A 520 -26.18 5.46 7.06
N ASP A 521 -26.99 5.42 8.12
CA ASP A 521 -28.11 4.49 8.23
C ASP A 521 -29.19 4.78 7.17
N LYS A 522 -29.40 6.04 6.81
CA LYS A 522 -30.31 6.42 5.72
C LYS A 522 -29.74 5.97 4.38
N LEU A 523 -28.44 6.21 4.15
CA LEU A 523 -27.73 5.79 2.95
C LEU A 523 -27.68 4.26 2.80
N ARG A 524 -27.53 3.52 3.91
CA ARG A 524 -27.60 2.05 3.94
C ARG A 524 -28.94 1.54 3.49
N VAL A 525 -30.04 2.12 4.00
CA VAL A 525 -31.38 1.71 3.58
C VAL A 525 -31.55 1.96 2.08
N LEU A 526 -31.21 3.17 1.61
CA LEU A 526 -31.32 3.50 0.19
C LEU A 526 -30.50 2.55 -0.70
N ALA A 527 -29.24 2.30 -0.37
CA ALA A 527 -28.36 1.41 -1.10
C ALA A 527 -28.90 -0.02 -1.17
N GLN A 528 -29.43 -0.53 -0.04
CA GLN A 528 -29.99 -1.87 0.03
C GLN A 528 -31.27 -2.01 -0.80
N LEU A 529 -32.13 -0.98 -0.84
CA LEU A 529 -33.33 -0.98 -1.68
C LEU A 529 -32.97 -0.92 -3.18
N ARG A 530 -32.06 -0.02 -3.56
CA ARG A 530 -31.64 0.17 -4.96
C ARG A 530 -30.91 -1.05 -5.54
N MET A 531 -30.12 -1.75 -4.73
CA MET A 531 -29.33 -2.93 -5.14
C MET A 531 -29.89 -4.26 -4.60
N ALA A 532 -31.17 -4.31 -4.22
CA ALA A 532 -31.84 -5.52 -3.78
C ALA A 532 -31.92 -6.55 -4.93
N SER A 533 -31.89 -7.86 -4.64
CA SER A 533 -32.07 -8.89 -5.68
C SER A 533 -33.54 -9.27 -5.82
N ASN A 534 -33.99 -9.51 -7.05
CA ASN A 534 -35.40 -9.82 -7.31
C ASN A 534 -35.87 -11.16 -6.72
N LYS A 535 -34.94 -12.09 -6.43
CA LYS A 535 -35.28 -13.43 -5.90
C LYS A 535 -35.32 -13.45 -4.38
N VAL A 536 -34.18 -13.13 -3.77
CA VAL A 536 -34.04 -13.06 -2.32
C VAL A 536 -33.46 -11.69 -1.97
N THR A 537 -34.21 -10.92 -1.21
CA THR A 537 -33.78 -9.60 -0.71
C THR A 537 -33.52 -9.69 0.78
N ARG A 538 -32.42 -9.08 1.22
CA ARG A 538 -32.11 -8.89 2.64
C ARG A 538 -31.92 -7.41 2.92
N VAL A 539 -32.69 -6.90 3.88
CA VAL A 539 -32.58 -5.54 4.40
C VAL A 539 -32.11 -5.63 5.84
N ILE A 540 -31.06 -4.87 6.16
CA ILE A 540 -30.40 -4.82 7.46
C ILE A 540 -30.57 -3.41 8.01
N ILE A 541 -31.17 -3.30 9.20
CA ILE A 541 -31.30 -2.06 9.95
C ILE A 541 -30.76 -2.31 11.36
N GLY A 542 -29.69 -1.60 11.73
CA GLY A 542 -29.00 -1.87 13.00
C GLY A 542 -28.47 -3.31 13.06
N ALA A 543 -28.95 -4.08 14.05
CA ALA A 543 -28.61 -5.49 14.22
C ALA A 543 -29.63 -6.45 13.58
N GLU A 544 -30.79 -5.94 13.17
CA GLU A 544 -31.91 -6.74 12.69
C GLU A 544 -31.78 -7.05 11.20
N ARG A 545 -32.23 -8.25 10.82
CA ARG A 545 -32.17 -8.75 9.44
C ARG A 545 -33.56 -9.15 8.98
N PHE A 546 -34.00 -8.55 7.89
CA PHE A 546 -35.30 -8.79 7.28
C PHE A 546 -35.09 -9.43 5.92
N GLN A 547 -35.67 -10.61 5.72
CA GLN A 547 -35.57 -11.35 4.47
C GLN A 547 -36.92 -11.39 3.76
N PHE A 548 -36.86 -11.20 2.45
CA PHE A 548 -37.98 -11.31 1.52
C PHE A 548 -37.63 -12.39 0.50
N ASN A 549 -38.56 -13.30 0.24
CA ASN A 549 -38.37 -14.41 -0.68
C ASN A 549 -39.49 -14.41 -1.71
N ALA A 550 -39.15 -14.16 -2.98
CA ALA A 550 -40.14 -14.06 -4.05
C ALA A 550 -40.90 -15.38 -4.31
N SER A 551 -40.40 -16.52 -3.82
CA SER A 551 -41.11 -17.80 -3.88
C SER A 551 -42.21 -17.96 -2.83
N ASP A 552 -42.11 -17.23 -1.71
CA ASP A 552 -43.05 -17.31 -0.61
C ASP A 552 -44.18 -16.27 -0.78
N ASP A 553 -45.34 -16.54 -0.20
CA ASP A 553 -46.44 -15.56 -0.12
C ASP A 553 -46.21 -14.59 1.05
N CYS A 554 -46.72 -13.37 0.91
CA CYS A 554 -46.55 -12.33 1.90
C CYS A 554 -47.29 -12.70 3.20
N LYS A 555 -46.54 -12.80 4.30
CA LYS A 555 -47.04 -13.30 5.59
C LYS A 555 -47.79 -12.26 6.43
N ILE A 556 -47.96 -11.04 5.92
CA ILE A 556 -48.51 -9.92 6.70
C ILE A 556 -49.76 -9.29 6.08
N CYS A 557 -50.00 -9.47 4.78
CA CYS A 557 -51.26 -9.08 4.16
C CYS A 557 -52.16 -10.30 3.97
N HIS A 558 -53.45 -10.03 3.81
CA HIS A 558 -54.44 -11.08 3.54
C HIS A 558 -54.52 -11.47 2.05
N SER A 559 -53.74 -10.81 1.18
CA SER A 559 -53.62 -11.16 -0.22
C SER A 559 -52.53 -12.22 -0.43
N SER A 560 -52.79 -13.20 -1.30
CA SER A 560 -51.83 -14.25 -1.71
C SER A 560 -50.71 -13.72 -2.64
N ASP A 561 -50.31 -12.47 -2.44
CA ASP A 561 -49.24 -11.82 -3.20
C ASP A 561 -47.88 -12.34 -2.79
N LYS A 562 -46.91 -12.32 -3.71
CA LYS A 562 -45.55 -12.78 -3.44
C LYS A 562 -44.79 -11.85 -2.50
N ASP A 563 -43.98 -12.42 -1.61
CA ASP A 563 -43.18 -11.72 -0.62
C ASP A 563 -41.93 -11.06 -1.25
N THR A 564 -42.17 -10.07 -2.09
CA THR A 564 -41.15 -9.31 -2.82
C THR A 564 -40.93 -7.94 -2.20
N LEU A 565 -39.76 -7.34 -2.46
CA LEU A 565 -39.49 -5.96 -2.06
C LEU A 565 -40.47 -4.98 -2.73
N THR A 566 -40.84 -5.24 -3.98
CA THR A 566 -41.84 -4.44 -4.72
C THR A 566 -43.20 -4.46 -4.02
N HIS A 567 -43.70 -5.65 -3.68
CA HIS A 567 -44.95 -5.79 -2.93
C HIS A 567 -44.86 -5.07 -1.57
N PHE A 568 -43.76 -5.24 -0.84
CA PHE A 568 -43.55 -4.53 0.44
C PHE A 568 -43.59 -3.00 0.30
N LEU A 569 -42.94 -2.46 -0.73
CA LEU A 569 -42.84 -1.01 -0.93
C LEU A 569 -44.14 -0.40 -1.45
N ILE A 570 -44.91 -1.10 -2.30
CA ILE A 570 -45.98 -0.47 -3.10
C ILE A 570 -47.36 -1.11 -2.89
N CYS A 571 -47.45 -2.45 -2.73
CA CYS A 571 -48.73 -3.16 -2.86
C CYS A 571 -49.32 -3.68 -1.52
N CYS A 572 -48.49 -4.06 -0.55
CA CYS A 572 -48.91 -4.73 0.69
C CYS A 572 -49.97 -3.95 1.51
N SER A 573 -51.23 -4.41 1.52
CA SER A 573 -52.36 -3.70 2.15
C SER A 573 -52.17 -3.43 3.66
N ALA A 574 -51.45 -4.32 4.36
CA ALA A 574 -51.11 -4.14 5.77
C ALA A 574 -50.27 -2.87 6.05
N LEU A 575 -49.69 -2.25 5.02
CA LEU A 575 -48.81 -1.09 5.13
C LEU A 575 -49.43 0.19 4.55
N ASP A 576 -50.70 0.18 4.13
CA ASP A 576 -51.34 1.33 3.45
C ASP A 576 -51.31 2.63 4.25
N HIS A 577 -51.58 2.57 5.56
CA HIS A 577 -51.52 3.73 6.42
C HIS A 577 -50.10 4.32 6.49
N LEU A 578 -49.06 3.48 6.56
CA LEU A 578 -47.67 3.93 6.57
C LEU A 578 -47.26 4.48 5.21
N ARG A 579 -47.72 3.86 4.11
CA ARG A 579 -47.45 4.36 2.76
C ARG A 579 -48.04 5.74 2.53
N SER A 580 -49.30 5.91 2.91
CA SER A 580 -50.03 7.19 2.83
C SER A 580 -49.32 8.31 3.59
N LYS A 581 -48.75 7.98 4.76
CA LYS A 581 -48.03 8.95 5.58
C LYS A 581 -46.69 9.40 5.01
N PHE A 582 -45.93 8.49 4.40
CA PHE A 582 -44.52 8.75 4.07
C PHE A 582 -44.24 8.81 2.57
N ILE A 583 -44.73 7.85 1.78
CA ILE A 583 -44.24 7.65 0.41
C ILE A 583 -45.26 7.96 -0.70
N ASN A 584 -46.57 7.94 -0.45
CA ASN A 584 -47.59 8.14 -1.50
C ASN A 584 -47.44 9.45 -2.28
N LYS A 585 -46.97 10.52 -1.63
CA LYS A 585 -46.69 11.82 -2.28
C LYS A 585 -45.59 11.77 -3.36
N TYR A 586 -44.80 10.68 -3.41
CA TYR A 586 -43.77 10.46 -4.41
C TYR A 586 -44.19 9.44 -5.48
N LEU A 587 -45.35 8.79 -5.32
CA LEU A 587 -45.80 7.75 -6.23
C LEU A 587 -46.68 8.38 -7.33
N PRO A 588 -46.43 8.09 -8.61
CA PRO A 588 -47.28 8.57 -9.70
C PRO A 588 -48.64 7.86 -9.67
N LEU A 589 -49.72 8.60 -9.98
CA LEU A 589 -51.11 8.14 -9.84
C LEU A 589 -51.50 6.99 -10.80
N LEU A 590 -50.84 6.84 -11.95
CA LEU A 590 -51.17 5.84 -12.98
C LEU A 590 -49.92 5.40 -13.76
N LYS A 591 -49.11 4.49 -13.21
CA LYS A 591 -47.99 3.86 -13.94
C LYS A 591 -47.77 2.40 -13.53
N HIS A 592 -47.17 1.61 -14.42
CA HIS A 592 -46.70 0.25 -14.13
C HIS A 592 -45.75 0.22 -12.91
N GLU A 593 -45.74 -0.91 -12.17
CA GLU A 593 -44.93 -1.11 -10.95
C GLU A 593 -43.46 -0.65 -11.10
N ASN A 594 -42.85 -0.92 -12.24
CA ASN A 594 -41.46 -0.54 -12.53
C ASN A 594 -41.24 0.98 -12.50
N CYS A 595 -42.17 1.74 -13.05
CA CYS A 595 -42.12 3.19 -13.05
C CYS A 595 -42.37 3.78 -11.66
N ILE A 596 -43.11 3.06 -10.80
CA ILE A 596 -43.36 3.47 -9.41
C ILE A 596 -42.08 3.29 -8.58
N ILE A 597 -41.38 2.15 -8.73
CA ILE A 597 -40.09 1.90 -8.06
C ILE A 597 -39.05 2.95 -8.51
N GLU A 598 -38.98 3.23 -9.81
CA GLU A 598 -38.10 4.24 -10.37
C GLU A 598 -38.40 5.62 -9.79
N ALA A 599 -39.66 6.05 -9.83
CA ALA A 599 -40.08 7.32 -9.25
C ALA A 599 -39.77 7.41 -7.75
N LEU A 600 -39.84 6.31 -7.00
CA LEU A 600 -39.54 6.30 -5.57
C LEU A 600 -38.03 6.34 -5.27
N LEU A 601 -37.21 5.62 -6.05
CA LEU A 601 -35.79 5.38 -5.73
C LEU A 601 -34.80 6.22 -6.56
N SER A 602 -35.27 6.96 -7.57
CA SER A 602 -34.50 7.96 -8.33
C SER A 602 -34.69 9.38 -7.77
N ASP A 603 -33.88 10.36 -8.20
CA ASP A 603 -33.96 11.77 -7.82
C ASP A 603 -34.12 12.00 -6.30
N ILE A 604 -33.20 11.43 -5.54
CA ILE A 604 -33.25 11.43 -4.08
C ILE A 604 -32.75 12.77 -3.53
N ASN A 605 -33.65 13.53 -2.92
CA ASN A 605 -33.32 14.65 -2.04
C ASN A 605 -33.42 14.25 -0.56
N GLN A 606 -32.99 15.14 0.33
CA GLN A 606 -32.90 14.85 1.77
C GLN A 606 -34.26 14.53 2.41
N ASN A 607 -35.34 15.20 1.98
CA ASN A 607 -36.70 14.97 2.49
C ASN A 607 -37.23 13.60 2.05
N LYS A 608 -37.11 13.29 0.76
CA LYS A 608 -37.52 12.02 0.18
C LYS A 608 -36.76 10.85 0.81
N LEU A 609 -35.46 11.00 1.05
CA LEU A 609 -34.68 9.98 1.76
C LEU A 609 -35.15 9.77 3.20
N ASN A 610 -35.48 10.84 3.92
CA ASN A 610 -35.99 10.74 5.28
C ASN A 610 -37.31 9.95 5.31
N ASP A 611 -38.23 10.26 4.40
CA ASP A 611 -39.52 9.58 4.32
C ASP A 611 -39.38 8.11 3.94
N ILE A 612 -38.55 7.78 2.95
CA ILE A 612 -38.23 6.39 2.59
C ILE A 612 -37.64 5.66 3.81
N TYR A 613 -36.70 6.28 4.51
CA TYR A 613 -36.08 5.67 5.69
C TYR A 613 -37.10 5.38 6.80
N PHE A 614 -37.95 6.36 7.14
CA PHE A 614 -38.95 6.19 8.19
C PHE A 614 -40.04 5.20 7.79
N PHE A 615 -40.46 5.21 6.52
CA PHE A 615 -41.38 4.20 5.99
C PHE A 615 -40.80 2.80 6.17
N VAL A 616 -39.61 2.54 5.61
CA VAL A 616 -39.00 1.19 5.65
C VAL A 616 -38.78 0.74 7.08
N ARG A 617 -38.25 1.61 7.95
CA ARG A 617 -38.00 1.26 9.36
C ARG A 617 -39.30 0.92 10.11
N LYS A 618 -40.35 1.73 9.97
CA LYS A 618 -41.63 1.46 10.65
C LYS A 618 -42.35 0.24 10.07
N SER A 619 -42.33 0.08 8.75
CA SER A 619 -42.95 -1.04 8.05
C SER A 619 -42.29 -2.37 8.40
N LEU A 620 -40.96 -2.41 8.52
CA LEU A 620 -40.22 -3.61 8.95
C LEU A 620 -40.51 -3.97 10.42
N ASN A 621 -40.57 -2.98 11.31
CA ASN A 621 -40.97 -3.21 12.71
C ASN A 621 -42.40 -3.75 12.81
N CYS A 622 -43.33 -3.18 12.02
CA CYS A 622 -44.71 -3.67 11.95
C CYS A 622 -44.75 -5.12 11.45
N ARG A 623 -44.02 -5.42 10.37
CA ARG A 623 -43.91 -6.78 9.84
C ARG A 623 -43.39 -7.77 10.89
N GLN A 624 -42.36 -7.40 11.64
CA GLN A 624 -41.81 -8.25 12.69
C GLN A 624 -42.79 -8.47 13.85
N ALA A 625 -43.50 -7.41 14.27
CA ALA A 625 -44.53 -7.52 15.30
C ALA A 625 -45.67 -8.46 14.88
N ILE A 626 -46.11 -8.39 13.63
CA ILE A 626 -47.14 -9.28 13.08
C ILE A 626 -46.64 -10.73 13.05
N LEU A 627 -45.45 -10.97 12.49
CA LEU A 627 -44.84 -12.30 12.43
C LEU A 627 -44.65 -12.93 13.81
N ASN A 628 -44.23 -12.13 14.80
CA ASN A 628 -44.05 -12.60 16.17
C ASN A 628 -45.38 -12.98 16.83
N LYS A 629 -46.47 -12.24 16.56
CA LYS A 629 -47.81 -12.59 17.07
C LYS A 629 -48.26 -13.96 16.53
N TYR A 630 -48.05 -14.22 15.25
CA TYR A 630 -48.38 -15.51 14.62
C TYR A 630 -47.59 -16.70 15.20
N THR A 631 -46.31 -16.52 15.52
CA THR A 631 -45.51 -17.56 16.18
C THR A 631 -45.96 -17.81 17.62
N THR A 632 -46.31 -16.80 18.40
CA THR A 632 -46.89 -17.00 19.75
C THR A 632 -48.26 -17.71 19.70
N SER A 633 -49.14 -17.39 18.76
CA SER A 633 -50.44 -18.08 18.62
C SER A 633 -50.30 -19.55 18.20
N LEU A 634 -49.26 -19.91 17.44
CA LEU A 634 -48.98 -21.31 17.07
C LEU A 634 -48.40 -22.14 18.22
N VAL A 635 -47.68 -21.51 19.16
CA VAL A 635 -47.17 -22.18 20.38
C VAL A 635 -48.30 -22.45 21.37
N VAL A 636 -49.19 -21.47 21.60
CA VAL A 636 -50.38 -21.64 22.46
C VAL A 636 -51.36 -22.66 21.86
N GLY A 637 -51.49 -22.72 20.53
CA GLY A 637 -52.32 -23.71 19.84
C GLY A 637 -51.78 -25.15 19.86
N ARG A 638 -50.49 -25.36 20.17
CA ARG A 638 -49.91 -26.70 20.39
C ARG A 638 -50.07 -27.17 21.84
N GLU A 639 -50.01 -26.27 22.81
CA GLU A 639 -50.31 -26.62 24.22
C GLU A 639 -51.80 -26.92 24.43
N GLY A 640 -52.69 -26.23 23.71
CA GLY A 640 -54.14 -26.53 23.74
C GLY A 640 -54.59 -27.80 23.01
N LYS A 641 -53.69 -28.52 22.32
CA LYS A 641 -53.97 -29.82 21.68
C LYS A 641 -53.33 -31.02 22.39
N LEU A 642 -52.56 -30.78 23.45
CA LEU A 642 -52.07 -31.81 24.39
C LEU A 642 -52.92 -31.90 25.66
N ALA A 643 -53.92 -31.03 25.80
CA ALA A 643 -54.94 -31.10 26.84
C ALA A 643 -56.34 -31.18 26.19
N LYS A 644 -56.61 -32.28 25.48
CA LYS A 644 -57.96 -32.77 25.17
C LYS A 644 -57.92 -34.26 24.83
#